data_AF-A0A954YJ84-F1
#
_entry.id   AF-A0A954YJ84-F1
#
_cell.length_a   1.000
_cell.length_b   1.000
_cell.length_c   1.000
_cell.angle_alpha   90.00
_cell.angle_beta   90.00
_cell.angle_gamma   90.00
#
_symmetry.space_group_name_H-M   'P 1'
#
loop_
_entity.id
_entity.type
_entity.pdbx_description
1 polymer ?
#
loop_
_entity_poly.entity_id
_entity_poly.type
_entity_poly.pdbx_seq_one_letter_code
_entity_poly.pdbx_strand_id
1 'polypeptide(L)'
;MSRRKRRATRPAFSAGIEALEAREMLAASPFFATPIENQILPTDGTGLTIGVDGGDDDGDAITITAVSNDPNIDVFVPQGNRFARLNFEDPDGSPIGFVLVQLFETRGGLAAERFVNLASNGYNSQGEIVPGADPFWTDVLVHRIIPNFMIQTGDAQNGNGTGGSPLGDYADQFNIQGDLAFNGPGVLAAANAGPNTNDSQFFITDRPTKHLDGAHMIFGQVVSGYGDVYKDILHSTIVPDSNGQVVDPPILASVEIVDSPQDGTITITAGSNWDGQATLTVTLRDATGRETQQTIQLRDQAFFGSRPSVTNQTFILQPGGQVAFPATSDDTGIGVDLHVLTQNPENTLPRSITIDNATHQITLASDVDYSGILELTVEPREAGYSGFWPVAPTQKLQILVNNPGDPEAFGRLATASTSAALATFASGNLVYVAAGTAGLEVYDIANPANPVKRGSFAAGAGESYRDVVVIGSVAYVTATDGGLVALDVGNLNNIQQLDSFASQGISASHVIDGNTLYLADFTGGVASINIANPNNLQLLDRVESNGTTFDGPVDLVKIGSFLYVTDLRTGNLVTINATSPSSLSIVDVDESLAMPFGIAGQGNFLYVADEGIGLVIYSIAQPASPTEVGRFEVADGLFQIDVLGDLVVASTNGEDFLYLDVSDPANITQLYSFHAPTGGTQPTIHGNLALLPDALNGVALVSTQLPNLQAELALAIRKSPSSTADMDAHGHRATLPGSESWVDEWASLWIEVWGSLPGQSDAGIGVATVQLDYESNFYTVAEITAGPGTSLTAQSVNDSLGQASFTVEPANATQLGADQHVLLARLRLAPGENDAGVPINLAQQSPVTPVDFEWLSINAAASSIMADTAEMAALQVADTPSTNLYPVLFDLSDNNGIGFDDLAIFTAAFLRQVGDVPEAAKSDFNQDGSVNFSDLALLTPNFLKRRGPGTVIEYPDGIPAASPNVSPAPPQPTETPFISHGPALFAAVAVEATDASNSESATSSGNTESVSTAADTGPEATVFYVPGETGASEDGVAASNSAANDSDSQSEEASYIDAVDAALVDLDI
;
A
#
# COMPACT_ATOMS: atom_id res chain seq x y z
N MET A 1 -55.56 -34.78 -11.61
CA MET A 1 -56.71 -33.85 -11.38
C MET A 1 -56.19 -32.43 -11.63
N SER A 2 -56.78 -31.58 -12.50
CA SER A 2 -57.87 -30.61 -12.22
C SER A 2 -57.50 -29.62 -11.08
N ARG A 3 -57.43 -28.27 -11.20
CA ARG A 3 -58.06 -27.19 -12.06
C ARG A 3 -57.27 -25.84 -11.88
N ARG A 4 -57.39 -24.71 -12.63
CA ARG A 4 -57.98 -24.32 -13.96
C ARG A 4 -57.79 -22.81 -14.38
N LYS A 5 -56.85 -22.52 -15.30
CA LYS A 5 -56.87 -21.46 -16.39
C LYS A 5 -56.87 -19.92 -16.13
N ARG A 6 -55.98 -19.20 -16.88
CA ARG A 6 -56.15 -18.00 -17.79
C ARG A 6 -54.73 -17.55 -18.25
N ARG A 7 -54.32 -17.20 -19.49
CA ARG A 7 -54.78 -17.28 -20.91
C ARG A 7 -55.62 -16.15 -21.57
N ALA A 8 -54.94 -15.18 -22.20
CA ALA A 8 -55.30 -14.33 -23.37
C ALA A 8 -53.97 -13.76 -23.96
N THR A 9 -53.50 -13.87 -25.22
CA THR A 9 -53.97 -13.87 -26.64
C THR A 9 -53.64 -12.57 -27.41
N ARG A 10 -52.61 -12.61 -28.27
CA ARG A 10 -52.39 -11.68 -29.40
C ARG A 10 -53.45 -11.88 -30.50
N PRO A 11 -53.81 -10.82 -31.24
CA PRO A 11 -54.23 -10.90 -32.64
C PRO A 11 -53.23 -10.18 -33.58
N ALA A 12 -53.26 -10.50 -34.87
CA ALA A 12 -52.59 -9.75 -35.94
C ALA A 12 -53.64 -9.12 -36.87
N PHE A 13 -53.29 -8.05 -37.59
CA PHE A 13 -54.13 -7.47 -38.64
C PHE A 13 -53.29 -7.09 -39.88
N SER A 14 -53.94 -7.07 -41.03
CA SER A 14 -53.33 -6.94 -42.36
C SER A 14 -53.13 -5.50 -42.81
N ALA A 15 -52.20 -5.29 -43.74
CA ALA A 15 -51.86 -3.99 -44.31
C ALA A 15 -53.07 -3.26 -44.98
N GLY A 16 -53.13 -1.95 -44.76
CA GLY A 16 -53.71 -0.99 -45.69
C GLY A 16 -52.57 -0.19 -46.32
N ILE A 17 -52.64 0.08 -47.62
CA ILE A 17 -51.61 0.88 -48.32
C ILE A 17 -52.03 2.35 -48.23
N GLU A 18 -51.34 3.11 -47.39
CA GLU A 18 -51.26 4.56 -47.55
C GLU A 18 -49.97 4.89 -48.30
N ALA A 19 -50.06 5.82 -49.25
CA ALA A 19 -48.89 6.31 -49.96
C ALA A 19 -48.11 7.25 -49.04
N LEU A 20 -47.07 6.73 -48.39
CA LEU A 20 -46.07 7.58 -47.76
C LEU A 20 -45.47 8.48 -48.83
N GLU A 21 -45.65 9.78 -48.66
CA GLU A 21 -44.91 10.79 -49.42
C GLU A 21 -43.41 10.54 -49.24
N ALA A 22 -42.62 10.84 -50.27
CA ALA A 22 -41.17 10.78 -50.16
C ALA A 22 -40.74 11.82 -49.11
N ARG A 23 -40.46 11.34 -47.89
CA ARG A 23 -39.57 12.04 -46.99
C ARG A 23 -38.22 12.04 -47.68
N GLU A 24 -37.87 13.17 -48.29
CA GLU A 24 -36.47 13.58 -48.36
C GLU A 24 -35.94 13.47 -46.93
N MET A 25 -35.09 12.47 -46.68
CA MET A 25 -34.24 12.53 -45.49
C MET A 25 -33.37 13.77 -45.69
N LEU A 26 -33.25 14.62 -44.67
CA LEU A 26 -32.22 15.65 -44.73
C LEU A 26 -30.89 14.89 -44.68
N ALA A 27 -30.16 14.87 -45.79
CA ALA A 27 -28.82 14.29 -45.87
C ALA A 27 -27.96 14.89 -44.74
N ALA A 28 -27.51 14.05 -43.80
CA ALA A 28 -26.80 14.50 -42.62
C ALA A 28 -25.43 15.04 -43.03
N SER A 29 -25.11 16.28 -42.63
CA SER A 29 -23.84 16.93 -42.97
C SER A 29 -22.64 16.00 -42.68
N PRO A 30 -21.55 16.09 -43.46
CA PRO A 30 -20.35 15.29 -43.21
C PRO A 30 -19.88 15.46 -41.76
N PHE A 31 -19.34 14.41 -41.16
CA PHE A 31 -18.96 14.35 -39.76
C PHE A 31 -17.54 13.79 -39.59
N PHE A 32 -16.91 14.13 -38.48
CA PHE A 32 -15.67 13.47 -38.05
C PHE A 32 -16.07 12.16 -37.38
N ALA A 33 -15.66 11.02 -37.93
CA ALA A 33 -15.98 9.70 -37.36
C ALA A 33 -15.15 9.48 -36.08
N THR A 34 -13.85 9.78 -36.14
CA THR A 34 -12.96 9.96 -34.99
C THR A 34 -12.70 11.46 -34.78
N PRO A 35 -13.03 12.05 -33.61
CA PRO A 35 -12.74 13.45 -33.32
C PRO A 35 -11.23 13.74 -33.26
N ILE A 36 -10.79 14.84 -33.88
CA ILE A 36 -9.38 15.25 -33.87
C ILE A 36 -9.00 15.83 -32.49
N GLU A 37 -7.96 15.29 -31.85
CA GLU A 37 -7.48 15.80 -30.56
C GLU A 37 -6.69 17.12 -30.66
N ASN A 38 -6.52 17.82 -29.54
CA ASN A 38 -5.58 18.93 -29.44
C ASN A 38 -4.14 18.44 -29.61
N GLN A 39 -3.24 19.29 -30.11
CA GLN A 39 -1.90 18.86 -30.54
C GLN A 39 -0.78 19.68 -29.91
N ILE A 40 0.30 18.99 -29.51
CA ILE A 40 1.57 19.62 -29.16
C ILE A 40 2.40 19.73 -30.43
N LEU A 41 2.68 20.97 -30.87
CA LEU A 41 3.37 21.26 -32.12
C LEU A 41 4.86 21.55 -31.87
N PRO A 42 5.79 20.91 -32.60
CA PRO A 42 7.23 21.17 -32.47
C PRO A 42 7.63 22.60 -32.90
N THR A 43 8.49 23.24 -32.12
CA THR A 43 9.01 24.59 -32.42
C THR A 43 10.30 24.59 -33.25
N ASP A 44 10.84 23.42 -33.60
CA ASP A 44 12.04 23.27 -34.41
C ASP A 44 11.80 23.34 -35.93
N GLY A 45 10.55 23.61 -36.34
CA GLY A 45 10.15 23.73 -37.74
C GLY A 45 9.96 22.39 -38.46
N THR A 46 9.93 21.28 -37.73
CA THR A 46 9.53 19.97 -38.29
C THR A 46 8.01 19.82 -38.31
N GLY A 47 7.48 19.12 -39.32
CA GLY A 47 6.04 18.95 -39.50
C GLY A 47 5.43 17.89 -38.58
N LEU A 48 4.33 18.22 -37.90
CA LEU A 48 3.41 17.26 -37.29
C LEU A 48 2.36 16.88 -38.33
N THR A 49 2.13 15.59 -38.58
CA THR A 49 1.01 15.15 -39.42
C THR A 49 -0.01 14.38 -38.59
N ILE A 50 -1.28 14.74 -38.76
CA ILE A 50 -2.44 14.11 -38.11
C ILE A 50 -3.35 13.44 -39.15
N GLY A 51 -4.01 12.36 -38.75
CA GLY A 51 -5.10 11.76 -39.51
C GLY A 51 -6.40 12.55 -39.39
N VAL A 52 -7.28 12.39 -40.38
CA VAL A 52 -8.65 12.91 -40.40
C VAL A 52 -9.57 11.78 -40.86
N ASP A 53 -10.38 11.29 -39.92
CA ASP A 53 -11.35 10.21 -40.09
C ASP A 53 -12.72 10.82 -40.45
N GLY A 54 -13.14 10.67 -41.70
CA GLY A 54 -14.26 11.42 -42.27
C GLY A 54 -15.43 10.52 -42.65
N GLY A 55 -16.65 10.97 -42.35
CA GLY A 55 -17.89 10.28 -42.72
C GLY A 55 -18.94 11.19 -43.34
N ASP A 56 -19.77 10.62 -44.20
CA ASP A 56 -21.02 11.21 -44.71
C ASP A 56 -22.01 10.06 -44.97
N ASP A 57 -23.26 10.21 -44.54
CA ASP A 57 -24.28 9.15 -44.53
C ASP A 57 -24.62 8.58 -45.92
N ASP A 58 -24.43 9.37 -46.99
CA ASP A 58 -24.69 8.95 -48.38
C ASP A 58 -23.43 8.33 -49.04
N GLY A 59 -22.28 8.33 -48.36
CA GLY A 59 -21.00 7.84 -48.86
C GLY A 59 -20.31 8.80 -49.85
N ASP A 60 -20.72 10.06 -49.87
CA ASP A 60 -20.22 11.06 -50.83
C ASP A 60 -18.80 11.55 -50.49
N ALA A 61 -18.09 12.04 -51.49
CA ALA A 61 -16.71 12.52 -51.35
C ALA A 61 -16.60 13.83 -50.55
N ILE A 62 -15.64 13.89 -49.64
CA ILE A 62 -15.41 15.01 -48.73
C ILE A 62 -14.13 15.77 -49.12
N THR A 63 -14.24 17.09 -49.21
CA THR A 63 -13.09 18.00 -49.30
C THR A 63 -12.68 18.41 -47.88
N ILE A 64 -11.51 17.95 -47.45
CA ILE A 64 -10.88 18.36 -46.18
C ILE A 64 -10.11 19.67 -46.41
N THR A 65 -10.31 20.64 -45.52
CA THR A 65 -9.49 21.87 -45.45
C THR A 65 -9.18 22.23 -44.01
N ALA A 66 -8.07 22.92 -43.76
CA ALA A 66 -7.68 23.35 -42.42
C ALA A 66 -7.01 24.74 -42.46
N VAL A 67 -7.30 25.57 -41.45
CA VAL A 67 -6.83 26.96 -41.36
C VAL A 67 -6.45 27.30 -39.92
N SER A 68 -5.25 27.84 -39.71
CA SER A 68 -4.80 28.40 -38.43
C SER A 68 -5.30 29.83 -38.23
N ASN A 69 -5.55 30.22 -36.98
CA ASN A 69 -5.77 31.62 -36.61
C ASN A 69 -4.46 32.45 -36.56
N ASP A 70 -3.31 31.80 -36.35
CA ASP A 70 -1.97 32.42 -36.37
C ASP A 70 -1.34 32.24 -37.77
N PRO A 71 -0.96 33.33 -38.47
CA PRO A 71 -0.27 33.28 -39.77
C PRO A 71 1.19 32.78 -39.72
N ASN A 72 1.73 32.46 -38.54
CA ASN A 72 3.02 31.79 -38.37
C ASN A 72 2.92 30.26 -38.36
N ILE A 73 1.72 29.68 -38.46
CA ILE A 73 1.52 28.23 -38.62
C ILE A 73 1.24 27.91 -40.09
N ASP A 74 2.16 27.17 -40.71
CA ASP A 74 1.95 26.61 -42.05
C ASP A 74 1.09 25.34 -41.96
N VAL A 75 0.10 25.22 -42.85
CA VAL A 75 -0.86 24.12 -42.89
C VAL A 75 -0.95 23.56 -44.30
N PHE A 76 -0.74 22.25 -44.44
CA PHE A 76 -0.75 21.53 -45.71
C PHE A 76 -1.68 20.32 -45.65
N VAL A 77 -2.60 20.22 -46.60
CA VAL A 77 -3.51 19.07 -46.76
C VAL A 77 -3.11 18.34 -48.04
N PRO A 78 -2.54 17.12 -47.98
CA PRO A 78 -2.18 16.35 -49.18
C PRO A 78 -3.40 16.05 -50.05
N GLN A 79 -3.18 15.85 -51.36
CA GLN A 79 -4.23 15.64 -52.35
C GLN A 79 -3.82 14.57 -53.37
N GLY A 80 -4.75 13.71 -53.77
CA GLY A 80 -4.52 12.68 -54.80
C GLY A 80 -3.65 11.49 -54.36
N ASN A 81 -3.39 11.36 -53.06
CA ASN A 81 -2.75 10.20 -52.45
C ASN A 81 -3.74 9.03 -52.32
N ARG A 82 -3.29 7.80 -52.58
CA ARG A 82 -4.04 6.58 -52.27
C ARG A 82 -3.95 6.18 -50.79
N PHE A 83 -4.80 5.24 -50.39
CA PHE A 83 -4.85 4.69 -49.04
C PHE A 83 -4.50 3.20 -49.05
N ALA A 84 -4.05 2.70 -47.90
CA ALA A 84 -3.87 1.28 -47.62
C ALA A 84 -4.75 0.90 -46.43
N ARG A 85 -5.61 -0.11 -46.61
CA ARG A 85 -6.27 -0.81 -45.51
C ARG A 85 -5.42 -2.01 -45.12
N LEU A 86 -4.98 -2.04 -43.87
CA LEU A 86 -4.25 -3.16 -43.27
C LEU A 86 -5.25 -3.95 -42.42
N ASN A 87 -5.60 -5.16 -42.85
CA ASN A 87 -6.55 -6.02 -42.16
C ASN A 87 -5.79 -6.95 -41.18
N PHE A 88 -6.24 -7.01 -39.93
CA PHE A 88 -5.60 -7.77 -38.86
C PHE A 88 -6.54 -8.83 -38.28
N GLU A 89 -5.99 -10.02 -38.06
CA GLU A 89 -6.67 -11.20 -37.51
C GLU A 89 -5.82 -11.82 -36.38
N ASP A 90 -6.48 -12.46 -35.42
CA ASP A 90 -5.83 -13.26 -34.37
C ASP A 90 -5.27 -14.58 -34.95
N PRO A 91 -4.36 -15.27 -34.25
CA PRO A 91 -3.80 -16.56 -34.69
C PRO A 91 -4.83 -17.69 -34.96
N ASP A 92 -6.09 -17.55 -34.51
CA ASP A 92 -7.17 -18.49 -34.79
C ASP A 92 -8.03 -18.13 -36.02
N GLY A 93 -7.76 -17.00 -36.67
CA GLY A 93 -8.54 -16.45 -37.79
C GLY A 93 -9.73 -15.58 -37.39
N SER A 94 -9.81 -15.13 -36.12
CA SER A 94 -10.79 -14.13 -35.69
C SER A 94 -10.39 -12.72 -36.13
N PRO A 95 -11.27 -11.93 -36.74
CA PRO A 95 -10.92 -10.59 -37.21
C PRO A 95 -10.85 -9.57 -36.06
N ILE A 96 -9.65 -9.01 -35.84
CA ILE A 96 -9.42 -7.92 -34.89
C ILE A 96 -9.98 -6.60 -35.49
N GLY A 97 -9.72 -6.37 -36.78
CA GLY A 97 -10.26 -5.21 -37.52
C GLY A 97 -9.34 -4.75 -38.64
N PHE A 98 -9.39 -3.45 -38.96
CA PHE A 98 -8.46 -2.85 -39.90
C PHE A 98 -7.93 -1.48 -39.44
N VAL A 99 -6.72 -1.16 -39.88
CA VAL A 99 -6.12 0.18 -39.78
C VAL A 99 -6.07 0.78 -41.17
N LEU A 100 -6.58 2.00 -41.33
CA LEU A 100 -6.57 2.72 -42.62
C LEU A 100 -5.48 3.79 -42.62
N VAL A 101 -4.63 3.81 -43.65
CA VAL A 101 -3.46 4.68 -43.75
C VAL A 101 -3.50 5.47 -45.06
N GLN A 102 -3.27 6.78 -45.03
CA GLN A 102 -3.01 7.55 -46.26
C GLN A 102 -1.53 7.46 -46.63
N LEU A 103 -1.22 7.08 -47.86
CA LEU A 103 0.15 6.92 -48.36
C LEU A 103 0.70 8.24 -48.91
N PHE A 104 1.95 8.59 -48.60
CA PHE A 104 2.58 9.84 -49.03
C PHE A 104 3.34 9.69 -50.34
N GLU A 105 2.64 9.30 -51.41
CA GLU A 105 3.22 8.94 -52.72
C GLU A 105 4.06 10.07 -53.35
N THR A 106 3.82 11.32 -52.96
CA THR A 106 4.56 12.52 -53.42
C THR A 106 5.68 13.00 -52.49
N ARG A 107 5.75 12.50 -51.24
CA ARG A 107 6.74 12.95 -50.21
C ARG A 107 7.68 11.84 -49.71
N GLY A 108 7.18 10.60 -49.62
CA GLY A 108 7.94 9.38 -49.29
C GLY A 108 7.93 8.38 -50.45
N GLY A 109 8.09 8.90 -51.68
CA GLY A 109 7.66 8.24 -52.92
C GLY A 109 8.21 6.83 -53.16
N LEU A 110 9.50 6.58 -52.97
CA LEU A 110 10.09 5.25 -53.21
C LEU A 110 9.54 4.18 -52.25
N ALA A 111 9.35 4.53 -50.98
CA ALA A 111 8.79 3.62 -49.98
C ALA A 111 7.29 3.37 -50.22
N ALA A 112 6.52 4.41 -50.57
CA ALA A 112 5.12 4.28 -50.94
C ALA A 112 4.91 3.46 -52.24
N GLU A 113 5.74 3.68 -53.27
CA GLU A 113 5.72 2.90 -54.51
C GLU A 113 6.10 1.44 -54.27
N ARG A 114 7.14 1.18 -53.47
CA ARG A 114 7.52 -0.17 -53.04
C ARG A 114 6.37 -0.86 -52.30
N PHE A 115 5.71 -0.14 -51.39
CA PHE A 115 4.61 -0.66 -50.60
C PHE A 115 3.40 -1.02 -51.47
N VAL A 116 2.95 -0.11 -52.34
CA VAL A 116 1.86 -0.40 -53.28
C VAL A 116 2.17 -1.61 -54.16
N ASN A 117 3.41 -1.77 -54.63
CA ASN A 117 3.79 -2.89 -55.48
C ASN A 117 3.69 -4.25 -54.74
N LEU A 118 4.18 -4.32 -53.50
CA LEU A 118 4.08 -5.51 -52.66
C LEU A 118 2.63 -5.84 -52.25
N ALA A 119 1.85 -4.83 -51.88
CA ALA A 119 0.42 -4.98 -51.57
C ALA A 119 -0.45 -5.38 -52.78
N SER A 120 0.02 -5.16 -54.01
CA SER A 120 -0.77 -5.42 -55.23
C SER A 120 -0.40 -6.70 -55.98
N ASN A 121 0.71 -7.38 -55.63
CA ASN A 121 1.27 -8.47 -56.46
C ASN A 121 1.91 -9.59 -55.61
N GLY A 122 1.70 -10.83 -56.03
CA GLY A 122 2.51 -11.97 -55.63
C GLY A 122 3.78 -12.11 -56.49
N TYR A 123 4.89 -12.55 -55.88
CA TYR A 123 6.21 -12.61 -56.51
C TYR A 123 6.84 -14.01 -56.42
N ASN A 124 7.63 -14.40 -57.42
CA ASN A 124 8.51 -15.57 -57.32
C ASN A 124 9.84 -15.21 -56.65
N SER A 125 10.66 -16.23 -56.36
CA SER A 125 12.01 -16.10 -55.79
C SER A 125 13.06 -15.35 -56.64
N GLN A 126 12.64 -14.77 -57.79
CA GLN A 126 13.45 -13.97 -58.69
C GLN A 126 12.97 -12.51 -58.78
N GLY A 127 11.93 -12.13 -58.03
CA GLY A 127 11.33 -10.80 -58.08
C GLY A 127 10.38 -10.58 -59.26
N GLU A 128 9.98 -11.65 -59.97
CA GLU A 128 9.02 -11.57 -61.07
C GLU A 128 7.58 -11.74 -60.55
N ILE A 129 6.65 -10.90 -61.01
CA ILE A 129 5.24 -10.96 -60.65
C ILE A 129 4.62 -12.26 -61.19
N VAL A 130 3.89 -12.98 -60.34
CA VAL A 130 3.17 -14.22 -60.69
C VAL A 130 1.66 -13.94 -60.76
N PRO A 131 1.05 -13.90 -61.97
CA PRO A 131 -0.36 -13.56 -62.09
C PRO A 131 -1.28 -14.60 -61.42
N GLY A 132 -2.03 -14.15 -60.41
CA GLY A 132 -2.93 -15.01 -59.63
C GLY A 132 -2.24 -15.81 -58.52
N ALA A 133 -1.01 -15.43 -58.12
CA ALA A 133 -0.53 -15.66 -56.76
C ALA A 133 -1.00 -14.51 -55.86
N ASP A 134 -1.14 -14.81 -54.57
CA ASP A 134 -1.62 -13.87 -53.56
C ASP A 134 -0.59 -12.74 -53.30
N PRO A 135 -1.02 -11.53 -52.89
CA PRO A 135 -0.12 -10.40 -52.62
C PRO A 135 0.96 -10.71 -51.59
N PHE A 136 2.10 -10.01 -51.64
CA PHE A 136 3.24 -10.28 -50.76
C PHE A 136 2.92 -10.14 -49.26
N TRP A 137 1.99 -9.26 -48.89
CA TRP A 137 1.44 -9.17 -47.53
C TRP A 137 0.08 -9.86 -47.46
N THR A 138 0.12 -11.18 -47.49
CA THR A 138 -0.97 -12.09 -47.12
C THR A 138 -0.44 -12.95 -45.97
N ASP A 139 -1.22 -13.11 -44.89
CA ASP A 139 -0.90 -13.94 -43.71
C ASP A 139 0.48 -13.63 -43.05
N VAL A 140 0.84 -12.34 -42.90
CA VAL A 140 2.17 -11.92 -42.40
C VAL A 140 2.13 -11.55 -40.93
N LEU A 141 3.02 -12.14 -40.13
CA LEU A 141 3.02 -11.94 -38.67
C LEU A 141 3.39 -10.49 -38.27
N VAL A 142 2.74 -9.98 -37.22
CA VAL A 142 3.19 -8.79 -36.46
C VAL A 142 4.31 -9.23 -35.53
N HIS A 143 5.48 -9.48 -36.13
CA HIS A 143 6.62 -10.14 -35.49
C HIS A 143 7.30 -9.34 -34.38
N ARG A 144 6.91 -8.07 -34.18
CA ARG A 144 7.35 -7.26 -33.04
C ARG A 144 6.28 -6.26 -32.59
N ILE A 145 6.01 -6.23 -31.29
CA ILE A 145 5.15 -5.25 -30.61
C ILE A 145 5.95 -4.65 -29.45
N ILE A 146 6.07 -3.32 -29.40
CA ILE A 146 6.73 -2.61 -28.29
C ILE A 146 5.79 -1.48 -27.81
N PRO A 147 5.07 -1.70 -26.69
CA PRO A 147 4.19 -0.70 -26.10
C PRO A 147 4.90 0.63 -25.82
N ASN A 148 4.20 1.75 -26.00
CA ASN A 148 4.76 3.12 -25.97
C ASN A 148 5.72 3.46 -27.12
N PHE A 149 5.98 2.55 -28.08
CA PHE A 149 6.90 2.77 -29.21
C PHE A 149 6.25 2.50 -30.58
N MET A 150 5.96 1.24 -30.94
CA MET A 150 5.43 0.86 -32.26
C MET A 150 4.98 -0.62 -32.33
N ILE A 151 4.28 -0.96 -33.42
CA ILE A 151 4.18 -2.35 -33.94
C ILE A 151 4.95 -2.45 -35.26
N GLN A 152 5.61 -3.58 -35.51
CA GLN A 152 6.41 -3.84 -36.73
C GLN A 152 6.01 -5.18 -37.36
N THR A 153 5.90 -5.18 -38.69
CA THR A 153 5.51 -6.33 -39.51
C THR A 153 6.17 -6.25 -40.90
N GLY A 154 5.72 -7.05 -41.87
CA GLY A 154 6.17 -7.05 -43.26
C GLY A 154 7.32 -8.02 -43.58
N ASP A 155 7.72 -8.86 -42.63
CA ASP A 155 8.60 -10.02 -42.86
C ASP A 155 7.77 -11.25 -43.25
N ALA A 156 7.38 -11.33 -44.53
CA ALA A 156 6.65 -12.47 -45.08
C ALA A 156 7.53 -13.71 -45.34
N GLN A 157 8.84 -13.62 -45.09
CA GLN A 157 9.80 -14.68 -45.45
C GLN A 157 10.17 -15.54 -44.24
N ASN A 158 10.47 -14.91 -43.10
CA ASN A 158 10.91 -15.57 -41.88
C ASN A 158 9.99 -15.31 -40.68
N GLY A 159 9.08 -14.32 -40.76
CA GLY A 159 8.11 -14.01 -39.70
C GLY A 159 8.71 -13.56 -38.37
N ASN A 160 9.99 -13.13 -38.34
CA ASN A 160 10.74 -12.86 -37.10
C ASN A 160 11.58 -11.57 -37.15
N GLY A 161 11.44 -10.79 -38.22
CA GLY A 161 12.15 -9.54 -38.45
C GLY A 161 13.49 -9.68 -39.17
N THR A 162 13.85 -10.87 -39.67
CA THR A 162 15.12 -11.11 -40.38
C THR A 162 14.97 -11.31 -41.89
N GLY A 163 13.75 -11.49 -42.39
CA GLY A 163 13.47 -11.68 -43.82
C GLY A 163 13.10 -10.38 -44.57
N GLY A 164 13.03 -10.50 -45.90
CA GLY A 164 12.71 -9.41 -46.83
C GLY A 164 11.86 -9.90 -48.00
N SER A 165 11.76 -9.10 -49.08
CA SER A 165 11.03 -9.49 -50.30
C SER A 165 11.99 -9.94 -51.41
N PRO A 166 11.50 -10.71 -52.41
CA PRO A 166 12.27 -11.05 -53.60
C PRO A 166 12.74 -9.86 -54.45
N LEU A 167 12.41 -8.61 -54.07
CA LEU A 167 12.83 -7.38 -54.75
C LEU A 167 14.08 -6.73 -54.12
N GLY A 168 14.43 -7.05 -52.87
CA GLY A 168 15.67 -6.64 -52.18
C GLY A 168 15.85 -5.13 -51.92
N ASP A 169 16.89 -4.81 -51.13
CA ASP A 169 17.19 -3.49 -50.56
C ASP A 169 17.04 -2.30 -51.53
N TYR A 170 16.44 -1.20 -51.04
CA TYR A 170 16.38 0.08 -51.73
C TYR A 170 16.87 1.26 -50.87
N ALA A 171 17.37 2.28 -51.58
CA ALA A 171 18.05 3.44 -51.02
C ALA A 171 17.14 4.39 -50.23
N ASP A 172 17.74 5.12 -49.29
CA ASP A 172 17.01 6.05 -48.43
C ASP A 172 16.57 7.31 -49.20
N GLN A 173 15.32 7.71 -48.99
CA GLN A 173 14.71 8.93 -49.53
C GLN A 173 13.99 9.71 -48.43
N PHE A 174 14.76 10.35 -47.56
CA PHE A 174 14.21 11.27 -46.56
C PHE A 174 13.61 12.52 -47.20
N ASN A 175 12.49 13.01 -46.65
CA ASN A 175 11.82 14.19 -47.16
C ASN A 175 12.62 15.47 -46.83
N ILE A 176 13.29 16.02 -47.85
CA ILE A 176 14.16 17.21 -47.73
C ILE A 176 13.44 18.51 -47.33
N GLN A 177 12.10 18.51 -47.25
CA GLN A 177 11.29 19.66 -46.85
C GLN A 177 11.03 19.70 -45.33
N GLY A 178 11.27 18.61 -44.59
CA GLY A 178 11.12 18.57 -43.12
C GLY A 178 9.67 18.48 -42.61
N ASP A 179 8.68 18.48 -43.50
CA ASP A 179 7.25 18.40 -43.18
C ASP A 179 6.76 16.95 -42.92
N LEU A 180 7.61 15.95 -43.15
CA LEU A 180 7.44 14.59 -42.62
C LEU A 180 8.52 14.31 -41.57
N ALA A 181 8.11 14.15 -40.32
CA ALA A 181 8.96 13.82 -39.19
C ALA A 181 8.17 13.04 -38.12
N PHE A 182 8.85 12.32 -37.22
CA PHE A 182 8.25 11.45 -36.20
C PHE A 182 7.70 12.23 -34.99
N ASN A 183 6.81 13.17 -35.28
CA ASN A 183 6.25 14.15 -34.35
C ASN A 183 4.90 13.77 -33.74
N GLY A 184 4.23 12.76 -34.28
CA GLY A 184 2.90 12.31 -33.87
C GLY A 184 2.81 10.79 -33.74
N PRO A 185 1.71 10.27 -33.19
CA PRO A 185 1.35 8.86 -33.26
C PRO A 185 0.86 8.45 -34.66
N GLY A 186 0.82 7.16 -34.96
CA GLY A 186 0.22 6.62 -36.19
C GLY A 186 1.05 6.86 -37.47
N VAL A 187 2.31 7.27 -37.35
CA VAL A 187 3.21 7.46 -38.50
C VAL A 187 3.62 6.08 -39.03
N LEU A 188 3.37 5.81 -40.32
CA LEU A 188 3.81 4.60 -41.04
C LEU A 188 5.17 4.85 -41.69
N ALA A 189 6.16 4.02 -41.35
CA ALA A 189 7.53 4.15 -41.84
C ALA A 189 8.22 2.81 -42.14
N ALA A 190 9.24 2.86 -43.01
CA ALA A 190 10.01 1.70 -43.44
C ALA A 190 11.03 1.27 -42.38
N ALA A 191 11.02 -0.02 -42.04
CA ALA A 191 12.07 -0.63 -41.23
C ALA A 191 13.29 -0.95 -42.10
N ASN A 192 14.49 -0.83 -41.51
CA ASN A 192 15.77 -1.16 -42.13
C ASN A 192 16.77 -1.62 -41.06
N ALA A 193 17.85 -2.26 -41.49
CA ALA A 193 18.98 -2.66 -40.65
C ALA A 193 20.11 -1.61 -40.64
N GLY A 194 19.80 -0.36 -41.00
CA GLY A 194 20.75 0.71 -41.27
C GLY A 194 20.58 1.34 -42.66
N PRO A 195 21.39 2.36 -43.00
CA PRO A 195 21.18 3.18 -44.18
C PRO A 195 21.15 2.38 -45.49
N ASN A 196 20.12 2.58 -46.30
CA ASN A 196 19.88 1.97 -47.61
C ASN A 196 19.56 0.46 -47.58
N THR A 197 19.07 -0.06 -46.44
CA THR A 197 18.66 -1.48 -46.27
C THR A 197 17.15 -1.63 -46.03
N ASN A 198 16.35 -0.76 -46.64
CA ASN A 198 14.88 -0.81 -46.60
C ASN A 198 14.41 -1.87 -47.61
N ASP A 199 13.41 -2.69 -47.29
CA ASP A 199 12.88 -3.72 -48.22
C ASP A 199 11.35 -3.85 -48.16
N SER A 200 10.83 -4.65 -47.21
CA SER A 200 9.41 -4.99 -47.09
C SER A 200 8.87 -4.84 -45.67
N GLN A 201 9.74 -4.71 -44.68
CA GLN A 201 9.33 -4.50 -43.30
C GLN A 201 8.95 -3.04 -43.06
N PHE A 202 7.92 -2.82 -42.25
CA PHE A 202 7.43 -1.50 -41.87
C PHE A 202 6.91 -1.49 -40.44
N PHE A 203 6.78 -0.31 -39.86
CA PHE A 203 6.24 -0.11 -38.53
C PHE A 203 5.28 1.08 -38.46
N ILE A 204 4.35 1.03 -37.52
CA ILE A 204 3.41 2.11 -37.20
C ILE A 204 3.65 2.52 -35.74
N THR A 205 3.92 3.81 -35.53
CA THR A 205 4.31 4.38 -34.24
C THR A 205 3.15 4.56 -33.26
N ASP A 206 3.40 4.30 -31.98
CA ASP A 206 2.44 4.57 -30.90
C ASP A 206 2.47 6.03 -30.45
N ARG A 207 3.67 6.65 -30.48
CA ARG A 207 3.94 8.00 -29.96
C ARG A 207 5.02 8.69 -30.81
N PRO A 208 5.30 10.00 -30.58
CA PRO A 208 6.37 10.70 -31.26
C PRO A 208 7.75 10.08 -31.00
N THR A 209 8.47 9.71 -32.06
CA THR A 209 9.73 8.97 -32.03
C THR A 209 10.85 9.70 -32.78
N LYS A 210 11.05 11.00 -32.49
CA LYS A 210 12.07 11.87 -33.13
C LYS A 210 13.48 11.28 -33.30
N HIS A 211 13.88 10.31 -32.47
CA HIS A 211 15.16 9.62 -32.62
C HIS A 211 15.27 8.76 -33.91
N LEU A 212 14.17 8.56 -34.63
CA LEU A 212 14.10 7.88 -35.93
C LEU A 212 14.17 8.86 -37.13
N ASP A 213 14.10 10.17 -36.91
CA ASP A 213 14.16 11.19 -37.96
C ASP A 213 15.52 11.14 -38.69
N GLY A 214 15.49 10.95 -40.01
CA GLY A 214 16.69 10.77 -40.82
C GLY A 214 17.35 9.39 -40.71
N ALA A 215 16.72 8.43 -40.03
CA ALA A 215 17.08 7.01 -40.02
C ALA A 215 16.04 6.13 -40.73
N HIS A 216 14.76 6.46 -40.61
CA HIS A 216 13.64 5.72 -41.23
C HIS A 216 12.81 6.60 -42.17
N MET A 217 12.35 6.02 -43.29
CA MET A 217 11.51 6.72 -44.27
C MET A 217 10.04 6.68 -43.84
N ILE A 218 9.48 7.85 -43.52
CA ILE A 218 8.04 8.03 -43.36
C ILE A 218 7.37 8.01 -44.72
N PHE A 219 6.35 7.15 -44.90
CA PHE A 219 5.63 7.03 -46.17
C PHE A 219 4.09 6.91 -46.02
N GLY A 220 3.55 7.02 -44.81
CA GLY A 220 2.12 7.20 -44.58
C GLY A 220 1.77 7.66 -43.17
N GLN A 221 0.47 7.86 -42.93
CA GLN A 221 -0.09 8.21 -41.62
C GLN A 221 -1.45 7.52 -41.46
N VAL A 222 -1.71 6.92 -40.30
CA VAL A 222 -3.01 6.34 -39.95
C VAL A 222 -4.07 7.44 -39.92
N VAL A 223 -5.20 7.18 -40.59
CA VAL A 223 -6.37 8.08 -40.67
C VAL A 223 -7.58 7.53 -39.91
N SER A 224 -7.75 6.20 -39.83
CA SER A 224 -8.81 5.55 -39.05
C SER A 224 -8.31 4.20 -38.49
N GLY A 225 -8.95 3.71 -37.43
CA GLY A 225 -8.56 2.49 -36.70
C GLY A 225 -7.38 2.65 -35.73
N TYR A 226 -6.91 3.88 -35.47
CA TYR A 226 -5.82 4.11 -34.51
C TYR A 226 -6.27 3.95 -33.05
N GLY A 227 -7.46 4.45 -32.69
CA GLY A 227 -7.94 4.43 -31.30
C GLY A 227 -8.36 3.03 -30.81
N ASP A 228 -8.91 2.24 -31.72
CA ASP A 228 -9.43 0.90 -31.44
C ASP A 228 -8.40 -0.17 -31.86
N VAL A 229 -8.47 -0.65 -33.12
CA VAL A 229 -7.70 -1.78 -33.66
C VAL A 229 -6.19 -1.70 -33.39
N TYR A 230 -5.55 -0.55 -33.62
CA TYR A 230 -4.11 -0.41 -33.37
C TYR A 230 -3.76 -0.50 -31.87
N LYS A 231 -4.59 0.05 -30.97
CA LYS A 231 -4.37 0.00 -29.52
C LYS A 231 -4.65 -1.39 -28.96
N ASP A 232 -5.67 -2.07 -29.47
CA ASP A 232 -5.98 -3.45 -29.08
C ASP A 232 -4.84 -4.40 -29.43
N ILE A 233 -4.24 -4.26 -30.63
CA ILE A 233 -3.03 -5.00 -31.02
C ILE A 233 -1.85 -4.66 -30.08
N LEU A 234 -1.59 -3.36 -29.84
CA LEU A 234 -0.47 -2.89 -29.02
C LEU A 234 -0.57 -3.29 -27.54
N HIS A 235 -1.78 -3.47 -27.01
CA HIS A 235 -2.05 -3.78 -25.60
C HIS A 235 -2.61 -5.19 -25.37
N SER A 236 -2.59 -6.06 -26.38
CA SER A 236 -2.99 -7.46 -26.23
C SER A 236 -2.20 -8.14 -25.11
N THR A 237 -2.83 -9.06 -24.37
CA THR A 237 -2.29 -9.69 -23.15
C THR A 237 -1.16 -10.70 -23.39
N ILE A 238 -0.52 -10.63 -24.55
CA ILE A 238 0.62 -11.46 -24.95
C ILE A 238 1.89 -10.66 -24.64
N VAL A 239 2.54 -10.98 -23.51
CA VAL A 239 3.77 -10.30 -23.08
C VAL A 239 4.89 -10.50 -24.12
N PRO A 240 5.40 -9.43 -24.76
CA PRO A 240 6.52 -9.56 -25.68
C PRO A 240 7.83 -9.83 -24.94
N ASP A 241 8.78 -10.50 -25.60
CA ASP A 241 10.13 -10.69 -25.07
C ASP A 241 10.90 -9.35 -24.96
N SER A 242 12.11 -9.36 -24.38
CA SER A 242 12.95 -8.16 -24.26
C SER A 242 13.37 -7.50 -25.59
N ASN A 243 13.15 -8.17 -26.72
CA ASN A 243 13.40 -7.69 -28.08
C ASN A 243 12.09 -7.29 -28.82
N GLY A 244 10.95 -7.37 -28.12
CA GLY A 244 9.60 -7.12 -28.59
C GLY A 244 8.96 -8.27 -29.39
N GLN A 245 9.56 -9.46 -29.44
CA GLN A 245 8.99 -10.62 -30.13
C GLN A 245 7.78 -11.16 -29.36
N VAL A 246 6.74 -11.57 -30.09
CA VAL A 246 5.42 -11.92 -29.56
C VAL A 246 5.22 -13.43 -29.63
N VAL A 247 4.66 -14.05 -28.58
CA VAL A 247 4.33 -15.48 -28.53
C VAL A 247 2.90 -15.65 -29.04
N ASP A 248 2.73 -16.26 -30.21
CA ASP A 248 1.48 -16.26 -31.00
C ASP A 248 1.09 -14.84 -31.51
N PRO A 249 1.90 -14.24 -32.42
CA PRO A 249 1.69 -12.88 -32.93
C PRO A 249 0.39 -12.73 -33.76
N PRO A 250 -0.33 -11.60 -33.63
CA PRO A 250 -1.38 -11.20 -34.56
C PRO A 250 -0.92 -11.20 -36.02
N ILE A 251 -1.86 -11.44 -36.94
CA ILE A 251 -1.59 -11.65 -38.37
C ILE A 251 -2.10 -10.45 -39.17
N LEU A 252 -1.22 -9.84 -39.97
CA LEU A 252 -1.60 -8.96 -41.08
C LEU A 252 -2.11 -9.85 -42.23
N ALA A 253 -3.40 -10.18 -42.17
CA ALA A 253 -4.05 -11.08 -43.11
C ALA A 253 -4.05 -10.54 -44.55
N SER A 254 -4.19 -9.23 -44.73
CA SER A 254 -4.06 -8.59 -46.06
C SER A 254 -3.79 -7.09 -46.01
N VAL A 255 -3.20 -6.57 -47.09
CA VAL A 255 -3.07 -5.12 -47.37
C VAL A 255 -3.81 -4.77 -48.66
N GLU A 256 -4.92 -4.04 -48.56
CA GLU A 256 -5.69 -3.57 -49.72
C GLU A 256 -5.31 -2.12 -50.06
N ILE A 257 -4.93 -1.85 -51.31
CA ILE A 257 -4.79 -0.47 -51.81
C ILE A 257 -6.15 0.05 -52.27
N VAL A 258 -6.65 1.09 -51.62
CA VAL A 258 -8.01 1.60 -51.76
C VAL A 258 -8.05 3.12 -51.96
N ASP A 259 -9.15 3.61 -52.55
CA ASP A 259 -9.53 5.02 -52.49
C ASP A 259 -10.45 5.21 -51.28
N SER A 260 -10.08 6.07 -50.32
CA SER A 260 -11.05 6.67 -49.40
C SER A 260 -11.26 8.14 -49.80
N PRO A 261 -12.46 8.51 -50.29
CA PRO A 261 -12.76 9.89 -50.66
C PRO A 261 -13.29 10.72 -49.47
N GLN A 262 -13.32 10.15 -48.26
CA GLN A 262 -13.86 10.79 -47.06
C GLN A 262 -12.75 11.17 -46.06
N ASP A 263 -11.66 10.40 -46.04
CA ASP A 263 -10.52 10.56 -45.12
C ASP A 263 -9.39 11.43 -45.69
N GLY A 264 -8.42 11.76 -44.84
CA GLY A 264 -7.17 12.38 -45.26
C GLY A 264 -6.21 12.66 -44.13
N THR A 265 -5.24 13.53 -44.40
CA THR A 265 -4.25 13.97 -43.40
C THR A 265 -4.07 15.49 -43.44
N ILE A 266 -3.60 16.06 -42.33
CA ILE A 266 -3.19 17.45 -42.26
C ILE A 266 -1.78 17.48 -41.69
N THR A 267 -0.84 18.08 -42.41
CA THR A 267 0.50 18.40 -41.94
C THR A 267 0.52 19.86 -41.45
N ILE A 268 1.05 20.09 -40.25
CA ILE A 268 1.09 21.36 -39.54
C ILE A 268 2.55 21.63 -39.17
N THR A 269 3.05 22.84 -39.43
CA THR A 269 4.45 23.21 -39.14
C THR A 269 4.50 24.57 -38.44
N ALA A 270 5.28 24.67 -37.35
CA ALA A 270 5.52 25.94 -36.67
C ALA A 270 6.56 26.80 -37.42
N GLY A 271 6.17 28.02 -37.79
CA GLY A 271 7.08 29.04 -38.29
C GLY A 271 7.88 29.69 -37.15
N SER A 272 9.08 30.17 -37.47
CA SER A 272 10.09 30.67 -36.52
C SER A 272 9.73 31.92 -35.68
N ASN A 273 8.51 32.45 -35.79
CA ASN A 273 8.00 33.54 -34.94
C ASN A 273 6.66 33.19 -34.25
N TRP A 274 6.27 31.91 -34.24
CA TRP A 274 5.12 31.45 -33.46
C TRP A 274 5.34 31.68 -31.96
N ASP A 275 4.29 32.04 -31.22
CA ASP A 275 4.36 32.40 -29.79
C ASP A 275 4.11 31.22 -28.83
N GLY A 276 3.91 30.02 -29.37
CA GLY A 276 3.66 28.78 -28.60
C GLY A 276 2.18 28.41 -28.44
N GLN A 277 1.24 29.18 -28.99
CA GLN A 277 -0.20 28.88 -28.95
C GLN A 277 -0.88 29.18 -30.30
N ALA A 278 -1.75 28.29 -30.76
CA ALA A 278 -2.58 28.56 -31.94
C ALA A 278 -3.88 27.75 -31.89
N THR A 279 -4.78 28.02 -32.83
CA THR A 279 -6.06 27.34 -32.97
C THR A 279 -6.25 26.97 -34.45
N LEU A 280 -6.35 25.69 -34.74
CA LEU A 280 -6.60 25.16 -36.08
C LEU A 280 -8.09 24.83 -36.23
N THR A 281 -8.73 25.39 -37.26
CA THR A 281 -10.09 25.02 -37.66
C THR A 281 -10.02 24.08 -38.85
N VAL A 282 -10.44 22.84 -38.67
CA VAL A 282 -10.59 21.82 -39.72
C VAL A 282 -12.04 21.84 -40.21
N THR A 283 -12.24 21.81 -41.52
CA THR A 283 -13.56 21.80 -42.17
C THR A 283 -13.67 20.59 -43.09
N LEU A 284 -14.68 19.76 -42.84
CA LEU A 284 -15.16 18.74 -43.77
C LEU A 284 -16.27 19.36 -44.63
N ARG A 285 -16.18 19.18 -45.94
CA ARG A 285 -17.15 19.73 -46.91
C ARG A 285 -17.55 18.69 -47.94
N ASP A 286 -18.85 18.44 -48.13
CA ASP A 286 -19.32 17.49 -49.14
C ASP A 286 -19.40 18.11 -50.57
N ALA A 287 -19.78 17.28 -51.54
CA ALA A 287 -20.01 17.71 -52.92
C ALA A 287 -21.16 18.73 -53.09
N THR A 288 -22.15 18.78 -52.18
CA THR A 288 -23.27 19.73 -52.25
C THR A 288 -22.97 21.09 -51.61
N GLY A 289 -21.95 21.18 -50.77
CA GLY A 289 -21.55 22.39 -50.04
C GLY A 289 -22.08 22.50 -48.60
N ARG A 290 -22.52 21.38 -48.00
CA ARG A 290 -22.69 21.21 -46.56
C ARG A 290 -21.31 21.13 -45.90
N GLU A 291 -21.16 21.77 -44.76
CA GLU A 291 -19.88 21.87 -44.04
C GLU A 291 -20.07 21.57 -42.56
N THR A 292 -19.09 20.88 -41.98
CA THR A 292 -18.94 20.66 -40.53
C THR A 292 -17.52 21.05 -40.15
N GLN A 293 -17.37 21.73 -39.00
CA GLN A 293 -16.08 22.25 -38.53
C GLN A 293 -15.74 21.71 -37.16
N GLN A 294 -14.49 21.26 -37.00
CA GLN A 294 -13.89 21.01 -35.70
C GLN A 294 -12.77 22.02 -35.47
N THR A 295 -12.62 22.48 -34.23
CA THR A 295 -11.58 23.43 -33.83
C THR A 295 -10.71 22.77 -32.76
N ILE A 296 -9.41 22.66 -33.03
CA ILE A 296 -8.42 22.10 -32.09
C ILE A 296 -7.43 23.16 -31.64
N GLN A 297 -6.90 23.00 -30.43
CA GLN A 297 -5.83 23.82 -29.91
C GLN A 297 -4.46 23.26 -30.29
N LEU A 298 -3.54 24.17 -30.61
CA LEU A 298 -2.12 23.91 -30.76
C LEU A 298 -1.39 24.58 -29.59
N ARG A 299 -0.45 23.87 -28.98
CA ARG A 299 0.47 24.36 -27.93
C ARG A 299 1.88 23.92 -28.27
N ASP A 300 2.89 24.67 -27.86
CA ASP A 300 4.26 24.15 -27.89
C ASP A 300 4.51 23.15 -26.76
N GLN A 301 5.68 22.51 -26.77
CA GLN A 301 6.06 21.57 -25.71
C GLN A 301 6.43 22.27 -24.39
N ALA A 302 6.74 23.57 -24.42
CA ALA A 302 7.12 24.33 -23.22
C ALA A 302 5.90 24.74 -22.37
N PHE A 303 4.71 24.83 -22.97
CA PHE A 303 3.45 25.17 -22.32
C PHE A 303 3.10 24.31 -21.09
N PHE A 304 3.54 23.05 -21.06
CA PHE A 304 3.28 22.10 -19.97
C PHE A 304 4.38 22.02 -18.92
N GLY A 305 5.49 22.77 -19.08
CA GLY A 305 6.59 22.80 -18.12
C GLY A 305 7.39 21.49 -18.03
N SER A 306 7.75 21.08 -16.82
CA SER A 306 8.37 19.78 -16.54
C SER A 306 7.37 18.62 -16.65
N ARG A 307 7.80 17.40 -16.31
CA ARG A 307 6.85 16.40 -15.77
C ARG A 307 6.26 16.93 -14.47
N PRO A 308 4.99 16.60 -14.12
CA PRO A 308 4.46 16.82 -12.79
C PRO A 308 5.44 16.37 -11.69
N SER A 309 5.47 17.11 -10.58
CA SER A 309 6.35 16.85 -9.44
C SER A 309 5.53 16.39 -8.23
N VAL A 310 4.61 15.45 -8.46
CA VAL A 310 3.85 14.83 -7.39
C VAL A 310 4.76 13.78 -6.75
N THR A 311 5.15 13.97 -5.50
CA THR A 311 6.04 13.01 -4.82
C THR A 311 5.27 11.72 -4.53
N ASN A 312 5.91 10.53 -4.61
CA ASN A 312 5.31 9.29 -4.10
C ASN A 312 4.94 9.49 -2.61
N GLN A 313 3.78 9.00 -2.19
CA GLN A 313 3.30 9.20 -0.81
C GLN A 313 2.69 7.91 -0.23
N THR A 314 2.81 7.77 1.08
CA THR A 314 2.24 6.68 1.87
C THR A 314 1.07 7.20 2.68
N PHE A 315 -0.07 6.51 2.66
CA PHE A 315 -1.24 6.86 3.46
C PHE A 315 -1.79 5.65 4.21
N ILE A 316 -1.89 5.79 5.53
CA ILE A 316 -2.73 4.92 6.35
C ILE A 316 -4.19 5.37 6.14
N LEU A 317 -5.03 4.46 5.69
CA LEU A 317 -6.41 4.71 5.28
C LEU A 317 -7.33 3.75 6.02
N GLN A 318 -8.14 4.29 6.92
CA GLN A 318 -9.15 3.49 7.60
C GLN A 318 -10.24 3.02 6.62
N PRO A 319 -10.88 1.86 6.83
CA PRO A 319 -12.05 1.42 6.07
C PRO A 319 -13.16 2.48 5.96
N GLY A 320 -13.52 2.88 4.74
CA GLY A 320 -14.49 3.95 4.50
C GLY A 320 -13.96 5.37 4.77
N GLY A 321 -12.67 5.50 5.06
CA GLY A 321 -11.97 6.77 5.23
C GLY A 321 -11.67 7.45 3.90
N GLN A 322 -11.30 8.73 4.00
CA GLN A 322 -10.79 9.51 2.87
C GLN A 322 -9.46 10.14 3.24
N VAL A 323 -8.50 10.07 2.31
CA VAL A 323 -7.25 10.84 2.40
C VAL A 323 -7.18 11.77 1.20
N ALA A 324 -6.86 13.04 1.48
CA ALA A 324 -6.61 14.07 0.48
C ALA A 324 -5.16 14.51 0.61
N PHE A 325 -4.43 14.55 -0.50
CA PHE A 325 -3.02 14.92 -0.52
C PHE A 325 -2.68 15.93 -1.63
N PRO A 326 -1.75 16.86 -1.37
CA PRO A 326 -1.35 17.86 -2.35
C PRO A 326 -0.57 17.24 -3.50
N ALA A 327 -1.00 17.54 -4.72
CA ALA A 327 -0.32 17.16 -5.96
C ALA A 327 0.15 18.42 -6.69
N THR A 328 1.45 18.71 -6.60
CA THR A 328 2.06 19.91 -7.17
C THR A 328 2.65 19.67 -8.55
N SER A 329 2.17 20.40 -9.55
CA SER A 329 3.01 20.80 -10.68
C SER A 329 4.06 21.82 -10.20
N ASP A 330 5.23 21.84 -10.82
CA ASP A 330 6.39 22.67 -10.43
C ASP A 330 6.46 24.02 -11.16
N ASP A 331 5.50 24.31 -12.05
CA ASP A 331 5.54 25.48 -12.94
C ASP A 331 4.70 26.69 -12.46
N THR A 332 4.89 27.82 -13.14
CA THR A 332 5.15 29.10 -12.49
C THR A 332 4.06 30.16 -12.71
N GLY A 333 2.82 29.71 -12.95
CA GLY A 333 1.64 30.58 -12.98
C GLY A 333 0.65 30.38 -14.15
N ILE A 334 0.78 29.27 -14.90
CA ILE A 334 -0.25 28.83 -15.85
C ILE A 334 -1.24 27.92 -15.10
N GLY A 335 -2.53 27.99 -15.43
CA GLY A 335 -3.56 27.11 -14.86
C GLY A 335 -3.45 25.70 -15.42
N VAL A 336 -2.80 24.80 -14.67
CA VAL A 336 -2.60 23.39 -15.03
C VAL A 336 -3.32 22.50 -14.03
N ASP A 337 -4.41 21.90 -14.51
CA ASP A 337 -5.18 20.83 -13.86
C ASP A 337 -4.38 19.51 -13.89
N LEU A 338 -4.71 18.57 -12.99
CA LEU A 338 -4.21 17.19 -13.04
C LEU A 338 -5.33 16.21 -13.44
N HIS A 339 -4.94 15.11 -14.06
CA HIS A 339 -5.85 14.08 -14.55
C HIS A 339 -5.25 12.68 -14.37
N VAL A 340 -6.08 11.68 -14.03
CA VAL A 340 -5.67 10.27 -13.93
C VAL A 340 -5.94 9.61 -15.29
N LEU A 341 -4.90 9.10 -15.94
CA LEU A 341 -4.98 8.37 -17.19
C LEU A 341 -5.37 6.90 -16.98
N THR A 342 -4.70 6.24 -16.05
CA THR A 342 -4.92 4.82 -15.72
C THR A 342 -4.73 4.56 -14.23
N GLN A 343 -5.45 3.54 -13.78
CA GLN A 343 -5.43 2.91 -12.47
C GLN A 343 -5.23 1.41 -12.75
N ASN A 344 -4.42 0.69 -11.97
CA ASN A 344 -3.93 -0.64 -12.39
C ASN A 344 -5.10 -1.63 -12.70
N PRO A 345 -5.15 -2.30 -13.88
CA PRO A 345 -6.40 -2.92 -14.37
C PRO A 345 -6.96 -4.07 -13.53
N GLU A 346 -6.11 -4.75 -12.77
CA GLU A 346 -6.47 -6.00 -12.09
C GLU A 346 -6.97 -5.79 -10.64
N ASN A 347 -6.83 -4.58 -10.10
CA ASN A 347 -7.29 -4.28 -8.76
C ASN A 347 -8.83 -4.22 -8.68
N THR A 348 -9.41 -4.83 -7.64
CA THR A 348 -10.74 -4.47 -7.13
C THR A 348 -10.65 -3.17 -6.33
N LEU A 349 -10.64 -2.05 -7.05
CA LEU A 349 -10.15 -0.75 -6.56
C LEU A 349 -11.03 -0.09 -5.48
N PRO A 350 -10.43 0.81 -4.65
CA PRO A 350 -11.18 1.80 -3.86
C PRO A 350 -12.20 2.55 -4.74
N ARG A 351 -13.44 2.70 -4.24
CA ARG A 351 -14.64 3.08 -5.04
C ARG A 351 -14.53 4.36 -5.86
N SER A 352 -13.66 5.29 -5.46
CA SER A 352 -13.43 6.52 -6.22
C SER A 352 -12.07 7.13 -5.93
N ILE A 353 -11.36 7.48 -7.00
CA ILE A 353 -10.35 8.55 -6.99
C ILE A 353 -11.00 9.81 -7.55
N THR A 354 -10.72 10.94 -6.92
CA THR A 354 -11.11 12.27 -7.44
C THR A 354 -9.94 13.22 -7.33
N ILE A 355 -9.82 14.15 -8.28
CA ILE A 355 -8.86 15.26 -8.20
C ILE A 355 -9.67 16.56 -8.12
N ASP A 356 -9.44 17.33 -7.06
CA ASP A 356 -9.93 18.70 -6.96
C ASP A 356 -8.83 19.66 -7.46
N ASN A 357 -8.95 20.07 -8.73
CA ASN A 357 -8.05 21.03 -9.36
C ASN A 357 -8.16 22.46 -8.79
N ALA A 358 -9.18 22.78 -7.98
CA ALA A 358 -9.26 24.08 -7.30
C ALA A 358 -8.42 24.13 -6.01
N THR A 359 -8.10 22.97 -5.42
CA THR A 359 -7.26 22.84 -4.21
C THR A 359 -5.95 22.06 -4.45
N HIS A 360 -5.75 21.57 -5.68
CA HIS A 360 -4.68 20.65 -6.07
C HIS A 360 -4.60 19.40 -5.16
N GLN A 361 -5.77 18.88 -4.74
CA GLN A 361 -5.87 17.69 -3.89
C GLN A 361 -6.27 16.47 -4.70
N ILE A 362 -5.50 15.38 -4.61
CA ILE A 362 -5.97 14.05 -5.00
C ILE A 362 -6.64 13.43 -3.77
N THR A 363 -7.89 13.01 -3.90
CA THR A 363 -8.68 12.37 -2.84
C THR A 363 -8.96 10.92 -3.20
N LEU A 364 -8.61 10.01 -2.29
CA LEU A 364 -8.90 8.58 -2.36
C LEU A 364 -9.98 8.24 -1.33
N ALA A 365 -10.89 7.32 -1.65
CA ALA A 365 -11.89 6.80 -0.74
C ALA A 365 -11.90 5.26 -0.77
N SER A 366 -11.53 4.64 0.36
CA SER A 366 -11.49 3.17 0.47
C SER A 366 -12.88 2.57 0.67
N ASP A 367 -13.06 1.35 0.18
CA ASP A 367 -13.99 0.41 0.81
C ASP A 367 -13.25 -0.35 1.92
N VAL A 368 -13.96 -1.20 2.65
CA VAL A 368 -13.37 -2.17 3.59
C VAL A 368 -12.33 -3.06 2.90
N ASP A 369 -11.29 -3.42 3.65
CA ASP A 369 -10.42 -4.59 3.44
C ASP A 369 -9.32 -4.52 2.34
N TYR A 370 -8.79 -3.32 1.99
CA TYR A 370 -7.60 -3.21 1.11
C TYR A 370 -6.37 -2.57 1.77
N SER A 371 -5.28 -3.33 1.85
CA SER A 371 -3.92 -2.86 2.07
C SER A 371 -3.03 -3.27 0.89
N GLY A 372 -2.23 -2.35 0.36
CA GLY A 372 -1.42 -2.59 -0.84
C GLY A 372 -1.01 -1.31 -1.57
N ILE A 373 -0.23 -1.46 -2.64
CA ILE A 373 0.27 -0.32 -3.44
C ILE A 373 -0.59 -0.09 -4.68
N LEU A 374 -1.20 1.09 -4.71
CA LEU A 374 -1.99 1.63 -5.81
C LEU A 374 -1.06 2.42 -6.76
N GLU A 375 -0.87 1.92 -7.98
CA GLU A 375 -0.24 2.70 -9.06
C GLU A 375 -1.27 3.58 -9.79
N LEU A 376 -0.96 4.87 -9.92
CA LEU A 376 -1.68 5.83 -10.77
C LEU A 376 -0.77 6.38 -11.85
N THR A 377 -1.28 6.56 -13.07
CA THR A 377 -0.62 7.41 -14.08
C THR A 377 -1.33 8.75 -14.12
N VAL A 378 -0.60 9.85 -13.86
CA VAL A 378 -1.13 11.23 -13.92
C VAL A 378 -0.52 12.03 -15.07
N GLU A 379 -1.29 12.98 -15.60
CA GLU A 379 -0.89 13.94 -16.63
C GLU A 379 -1.28 15.39 -16.25
N PRO A 380 -0.53 16.41 -16.75
CA PRO A 380 -0.93 17.81 -16.67
C PRO A 380 -1.91 18.19 -17.80
N ARG A 381 -2.85 19.09 -17.51
CA ARG A 381 -3.98 19.45 -18.38
C ARG A 381 -4.27 20.95 -18.33
N GLU A 382 -4.64 21.57 -19.44
CA GLU A 382 -5.00 23.01 -19.45
C GLU A 382 -6.33 23.24 -18.71
N ALA A 383 -6.34 24.15 -17.73
CA ALA A 383 -7.49 24.38 -16.86
C ALA A 383 -8.77 24.73 -17.64
N GLY A 384 -9.84 23.97 -17.37
CA GLY A 384 -11.15 24.14 -18.03
C GLY A 384 -11.28 23.51 -19.42
N TYR A 385 -10.26 22.82 -19.96
CA TYR A 385 -10.35 22.14 -21.26
C TYR A 385 -10.82 20.68 -21.18
N SER A 386 -11.71 20.33 -22.12
CA SER A 386 -12.40 19.04 -22.25
C SER A 386 -11.52 17.79 -22.44
N GLY A 387 -10.54 17.87 -23.35
CA GLY A 387 -9.92 16.71 -23.99
C GLY A 387 -8.50 16.38 -23.56
N PHE A 388 -8.04 15.21 -24.00
CA PHE A 388 -6.68 14.71 -23.82
C PHE A 388 -5.65 15.49 -24.67
N TRP A 389 -4.38 15.32 -24.33
CA TRP A 389 -3.23 15.83 -25.08
C TRP A 389 -2.25 14.66 -25.34
N PRO A 390 -2.16 14.11 -26.56
CA PRO A 390 -1.52 12.82 -26.83
C PRO A 390 0.01 12.77 -26.65
N VAL A 391 0.63 13.84 -26.13
CA VAL A 391 2.07 13.95 -25.83
C VAL A 391 2.35 14.65 -24.50
N ALA A 392 1.35 14.78 -23.60
CA ALA A 392 1.56 15.39 -22.29
C ALA A 392 2.58 14.59 -21.43
N PRO A 393 3.44 15.25 -20.64
CA PRO A 393 4.48 14.58 -19.86
C PRO A 393 3.87 13.87 -18.63
N THR A 394 3.73 12.55 -18.70
CA THR A 394 3.11 11.75 -17.63
C THR A 394 4.06 11.41 -16.47
N GLN A 395 3.48 11.13 -15.31
CA GLN A 395 4.16 10.60 -14.13
C GLN A 395 3.42 9.37 -13.59
N LYS A 396 4.14 8.29 -13.26
CA LYS A 396 3.63 7.21 -12.41
C LYS A 396 3.77 7.63 -10.94
N LEU A 397 2.73 7.40 -10.15
CA LEU A 397 2.71 7.57 -8.71
C LEU A 397 2.44 6.24 -8.05
N GLN A 398 3.26 5.89 -7.07
CA GLN A 398 2.98 4.80 -6.15
C GLN A 398 2.39 5.39 -4.88
N ILE A 399 1.20 4.91 -4.53
CA ILE A 399 0.51 5.25 -3.30
C ILE A 399 0.37 3.97 -2.49
N LEU A 400 1.00 3.92 -1.32
CA LEU A 400 0.68 2.87 -0.37
C LEU A 400 -0.63 3.22 0.34
N VAL A 401 -1.52 2.22 0.39
CA VAL A 401 -2.73 2.19 1.22
C VAL A 401 -2.49 1.15 2.31
N ASN A 402 -2.69 1.51 3.58
CA ASN A 402 -2.57 0.57 4.70
C ASN A 402 -3.76 0.71 5.65
N ASN A 403 -4.42 -0.40 6.02
CA ASN A 403 -5.43 -0.42 7.08
C ASN A 403 -4.79 -0.12 8.45
N PRO A 404 -5.54 0.41 9.42
CA PRO A 404 -5.05 0.77 10.76
C PRO A 404 -4.74 -0.43 11.69
N GLY A 405 -4.71 -1.66 11.15
CA GLY A 405 -4.31 -2.88 11.87
C GLY A 405 -3.28 -3.74 11.11
N ASP A 406 -2.88 -3.30 9.91
CA ASP A 406 -1.91 -3.98 9.05
C ASP A 406 -0.54 -3.29 9.21
N PRO A 407 0.59 -3.99 9.00
CA PRO A 407 1.93 -3.47 9.31
C PRO A 407 2.30 -2.32 8.37
N GLU A 408 2.97 -1.29 8.92
CA GLU A 408 3.42 -0.17 8.10
C GLU A 408 4.39 -0.66 7.01
N ALA A 409 3.96 -0.58 5.75
CA ALA A 409 4.87 -0.69 4.64
C ALA A 409 5.54 0.65 4.36
N PHE A 410 6.85 0.61 4.10
CA PHE A 410 7.66 1.80 3.90
C PHE A 410 7.80 2.14 2.42
N GLY A 411 8.01 1.13 1.57
CA GLY A 411 8.26 1.31 0.13
C GLY A 411 8.36 -0.01 -0.63
N ARG A 412 8.88 0.04 -1.87
CA ARG A 412 8.99 -1.12 -2.77
C ARG A 412 10.26 -1.08 -3.62
N LEU A 413 10.95 -2.20 -3.77
CA LEU A 413 12.04 -2.40 -4.75
C LEU A 413 11.41 -2.68 -6.12
N ALA A 414 11.52 -1.73 -7.04
CA ALA A 414 11.03 -1.87 -8.41
C ALA A 414 11.99 -2.73 -9.25
N THR A 415 11.90 -4.06 -9.09
CA THR A 415 12.76 -5.03 -9.79
C THR A 415 12.42 -5.15 -11.27
N ALA A 416 13.41 -5.43 -12.12
CA ALA A 416 13.18 -5.69 -13.55
C ALA A 416 12.76 -7.14 -13.88
N SER A 417 12.25 -7.91 -12.90
CA SER A 417 11.87 -9.31 -13.13
C SER A 417 10.54 -9.46 -13.86
N THR A 418 10.42 -10.54 -14.62
CA THR A 418 9.19 -11.00 -15.27
C THR A 418 8.88 -12.45 -14.86
N SER A 419 9.34 -12.88 -13.68
CA SER A 419 9.32 -14.29 -13.27
C SER A 419 9.04 -14.42 -11.77
N ALA A 420 8.14 -15.34 -11.40
CA ALA A 420 7.75 -15.66 -10.02
C ALA A 420 8.82 -16.41 -9.22
N ALA A 421 10.07 -15.97 -9.32
CA ALA A 421 11.14 -16.31 -8.40
C ALA A 421 11.88 -15.03 -8.04
N LEU A 422 11.40 -14.43 -6.95
CA LEU A 422 12.10 -13.42 -6.20
C LEU A 422 12.52 -14.01 -4.86
N ALA A 423 13.81 -13.96 -4.55
CA ALA A 423 14.34 -14.24 -3.23
C ALA A 423 15.31 -13.14 -2.83
N THR A 424 15.38 -12.82 -1.54
CA THR A 424 16.14 -11.67 -1.05
C THR A 424 17.11 -12.03 0.05
N PHE A 425 18.27 -11.35 0.04
CA PHE A 425 19.24 -11.41 1.12
C PHE A 425 19.61 -9.99 1.53
N ALA A 426 19.56 -9.70 2.83
CA ALA A 426 19.83 -8.38 3.37
C ALA A 426 21.11 -8.35 4.19
N SER A 427 21.90 -7.29 4.05
CA SER A 427 23.16 -7.10 4.78
C SER A 427 23.44 -5.62 5.02
N GLY A 428 23.35 -5.20 6.29
CA GLY A 428 23.39 -3.78 6.65
C GLY A 428 22.24 -3.01 5.99
N ASN A 429 22.57 -2.07 5.10
CA ASN A 429 21.59 -1.29 4.33
C ASN A 429 21.45 -1.79 2.89
N LEU A 430 22.05 -2.93 2.52
CA LEU A 430 21.94 -3.48 1.16
C LEU A 430 20.97 -4.66 1.12
N VAL A 431 20.07 -4.65 0.14
CA VAL A 431 19.25 -5.81 -0.24
C VAL A 431 19.72 -6.31 -1.60
N TYR A 432 20.00 -7.60 -1.65
CA TYR A 432 20.34 -8.37 -2.83
C TYR A 432 19.11 -9.17 -3.24
N VAL A 433 18.74 -9.13 -4.51
CA VAL A 433 17.53 -9.78 -5.04
C VAL A 433 17.94 -10.75 -6.14
N ALA A 434 17.70 -12.04 -5.96
CA ALA A 434 17.63 -13.00 -7.05
C ALA A 434 16.34 -12.70 -7.82
N ALA A 435 16.45 -12.03 -8.95
CA ALA A 435 15.34 -11.45 -9.71
C ALA A 435 14.95 -12.34 -10.92
N GLY A 436 15.01 -13.66 -10.77
CA GLY A 436 14.72 -14.61 -11.84
C GLY A 436 15.63 -14.41 -13.05
N THR A 437 15.02 -14.23 -14.23
CA THR A 437 15.69 -13.99 -15.52
C THR A 437 16.42 -12.65 -15.60
N ALA A 438 16.12 -11.68 -14.73
CA ALA A 438 16.88 -10.42 -14.64
C ALA A 438 18.24 -10.59 -13.96
N GLY A 439 18.51 -11.75 -13.34
CA GLY A 439 19.74 -12.06 -12.62
C GLY A 439 19.77 -11.50 -11.20
N LEU A 440 20.92 -11.02 -10.75
CA LEU A 440 21.09 -10.40 -9.44
C LEU A 440 20.87 -8.89 -9.54
N GLU A 441 20.01 -8.34 -8.68
CA GLU A 441 19.89 -6.89 -8.47
C GLU A 441 20.32 -6.50 -7.04
N VAL A 442 20.83 -5.29 -6.86
CA VAL A 442 21.26 -4.80 -5.53
C VAL A 442 20.72 -3.40 -5.27
N TYR A 443 20.11 -3.20 -4.11
CA TYR A 443 19.45 -1.96 -3.68
C TYR A 443 20.02 -1.47 -2.35
N ASP A 444 20.12 -0.15 -2.18
CA ASP A 444 20.38 0.51 -0.90
C ASP A 444 19.04 0.95 -0.28
N ILE A 445 18.76 0.41 0.90
CA ILE A 445 17.53 0.63 1.68
C ILE A 445 17.77 1.55 2.90
N ALA A 446 18.85 2.35 2.89
CA ALA A 446 19.12 3.35 3.94
C ALA A 446 17.97 4.35 4.19
N ASN A 447 17.07 4.50 3.21
CA ASN A 447 15.71 4.98 3.41
C ASN A 447 14.74 3.94 2.81
N PRO A 448 14.06 3.12 3.62
CA PRO A 448 13.15 2.08 3.13
C PRO A 448 11.98 2.63 2.28
N ALA A 449 11.61 3.90 2.46
CA ALA A 449 10.57 4.58 1.68
C ALA A 449 11.06 5.21 0.37
N ASN A 450 12.38 5.18 0.10
CA ASN A 450 12.94 5.55 -1.20
C ASN A 450 14.20 4.72 -1.49
N PRO A 451 14.05 3.41 -1.77
CA PRO A 451 15.17 2.49 -1.98
C PRO A 451 15.85 2.76 -3.33
N VAL A 452 17.18 2.71 -3.36
CA VAL A 452 17.98 3.12 -4.52
C VAL A 452 18.74 1.94 -5.11
N LYS A 453 18.44 1.54 -6.35
CA LYS A 453 19.22 0.51 -7.07
C LYS A 453 20.69 0.96 -7.20
N ARG A 454 21.61 0.09 -6.78
CA ARG A 454 23.07 0.34 -6.71
C ARG A 454 23.89 -0.53 -7.65
N GLY A 455 23.35 -1.65 -8.12
CA GLY A 455 24.03 -2.56 -9.03
C GLY A 455 23.10 -3.62 -9.59
N SER A 456 23.57 -4.33 -10.61
CA SER A 456 22.93 -5.53 -11.13
C SER A 456 23.90 -6.36 -11.98
N PHE A 457 23.67 -7.66 -12.06
CA PHE A 457 24.38 -8.61 -12.90
C PHE A 457 23.34 -9.53 -13.57
N ALA A 458 23.27 -9.50 -14.90
CA ALA A 458 22.28 -10.28 -15.64
C ALA A 458 22.57 -11.78 -15.56
N ALA A 459 21.51 -12.60 -15.53
CA ALA A 459 21.61 -14.05 -15.64
C ALA A 459 22.16 -14.47 -17.02
N GLY A 460 22.71 -15.69 -17.11
CA GLY A 460 23.05 -16.31 -18.39
C GLY A 460 21.82 -16.57 -19.26
N ALA A 461 22.03 -16.78 -20.57
CA ALA A 461 20.94 -17.03 -21.49
C ALA A 461 20.24 -18.38 -21.19
N GLY A 462 19.01 -18.33 -20.69
CA GLY A 462 18.24 -19.48 -20.20
C GLY A 462 18.30 -19.69 -18.68
N GLU A 463 19.18 -18.99 -17.97
CA GLU A 463 19.24 -19.04 -16.51
C GLU A 463 18.14 -18.17 -15.89
N SER A 464 17.58 -18.64 -14.78
CA SER A 464 16.75 -17.85 -13.87
C SER A 464 17.28 -18.03 -12.45
N TYR A 465 17.66 -16.93 -11.79
CA TYR A 465 18.21 -16.97 -10.43
C TYR A 465 17.09 -17.15 -9.41
N ARG A 466 17.23 -18.12 -8.49
CA ARG A 466 16.16 -18.54 -7.57
C ARG A 466 16.40 -18.15 -6.12
N ASP A 467 17.63 -18.21 -5.65
CA ASP A 467 18.06 -17.89 -4.28
C ASP A 467 19.39 -17.12 -4.28
N VAL A 468 19.67 -16.38 -3.21
CA VAL A 468 20.88 -15.54 -3.04
C VAL A 468 21.34 -15.50 -1.58
N VAL A 469 22.65 -15.62 -1.35
CA VAL A 469 23.30 -15.38 -0.05
C VAL A 469 24.60 -14.60 -0.24
N VAL A 470 24.94 -13.68 0.68
CA VAL A 470 26.13 -12.83 0.54
C VAL A 470 27.06 -12.94 1.75
N ILE A 471 28.34 -13.25 1.48
CA ILE A 471 29.41 -13.29 2.49
C ILE A 471 30.54 -12.34 2.09
N GLY A 472 30.74 -11.32 2.92
CA GLY A 472 31.78 -10.31 2.74
C GLY A 472 31.56 -9.48 1.47
N SER A 473 32.25 -9.86 0.39
CA SER A 473 32.12 -9.23 -0.93
C SER A 473 31.71 -10.20 -2.03
N VAL A 474 31.22 -11.40 -1.69
CA VAL A 474 30.79 -12.42 -2.66
C VAL A 474 29.33 -12.76 -2.44
N ALA A 475 28.53 -12.62 -3.50
CA ALA A 475 27.19 -13.20 -3.57
C ALA A 475 27.25 -14.58 -4.22
N TYR A 476 26.56 -15.55 -3.64
CA TYR A 476 26.34 -16.86 -4.22
C TYR A 476 24.86 -16.95 -4.59
N VAL A 477 24.55 -17.38 -5.81
CA VAL A 477 23.16 -17.46 -6.32
C VAL A 477 22.89 -18.85 -6.91
N THR A 478 21.70 -19.39 -6.66
CA THR A 478 21.21 -20.57 -7.39
C THR A 478 20.61 -20.13 -8.72
N ALA A 479 20.88 -20.89 -9.78
CA ALA A 479 20.35 -20.68 -11.12
C ALA A 479 19.79 -22.00 -11.65
N THR A 480 18.65 -21.95 -12.35
CA THR A 480 17.92 -23.14 -12.83
C THR A 480 18.82 -24.14 -13.56
N ASP A 481 19.43 -23.71 -14.66
CA ASP A 481 20.29 -24.55 -15.50
C ASP A 481 21.79 -24.23 -15.34
N GLY A 482 22.11 -23.13 -14.64
CA GLY A 482 23.49 -22.69 -14.36
C GLY A 482 24.08 -23.27 -13.06
N GLY A 483 23.25 -23.84 -12.19
CA GLY A 483 23.68 -24.40 -10.91
C GLY A 483 23.93 -23.34 -9.83
N LEU A 484 25.15 -23.29 -9.31
CA LEU A 484 25.57 -22.32 -8.29
C LEU A 484 26.59 -21.35 -8.90
N VAL A 485 26.28 -20.04 -8.92
CA VAL A 485 27.16 -19.00 -9.47
C VAL A 485 27.71 -18.13 -8.33
N ALA A 486 29.02 -17.82 -8.37
CA ALA A 486 29.68 -16.92 -7.42
C ALA A 486 30.02 -15.58 -8.09
N LEU A 487 29.59 -14.47 -7.48
CA LEU A 487 29.68 -13.10 -8.02
C LEU A 487 30.40 -12.16 -7.05
N ASP A 488 31.43 -11.43 -7.51
CA ASP A 488 32.06 -10.34 -6.74
C ASP A 488 31.12 -9.12 -6.70
N VAL A 489 30.59 -8.84 -5.52
CA VAL A 489 29.74 -7.68 -5.22
C VAL A 489 30.49 -6.58 -4.46
N GLY A 490 31.81 -6.69 -4.32
CA GLY A 490 32.68 -5.68 -3.70
C GLY A 490 32.71 -4.34 -4.44
N ASN A 491 32.27 -4.31 -5.71
CA ASN A 491 32.01 -3.08 -6.46
C ASN A 491 30.68 -3.19 -7.23
N LEU A 492 29.60 -2.66 -6.67
CA LEU A 492 28.26 -2.75 -7.24
C LEU A 492 28.11 -2.12 -8.65
N ASN A 493 29.02 -1.24 -9.06
CA ASN A 493 29.05 -0.66 -10.42
C ASN A 493 29.69 -1.61 -11.47
N ASN A 494 30.29 -2.71 -11.04
CA ASN A 494 31.01 -3.69 -11.86
C ASN A 494 31.02 -5.02 -11.07
N ILE A 495 29.84 -5.63 -10.96
CA ILE A 495 29.69 -6.99 -10.42
C ILE A 495 30.25 -7.96 -11.48
N GLN A 496 31.01 -8.98 -11.05
CA GLN A 496 31.65 -9.93 -11.96
C GLN A 496 31.55 -11.36 -11.45
N GLN A 497 31.27 -12.31 -12.34
CA GLN A 497 31.33 -13.73 -12.03
C GLN A 497 32.78 -14.17 -11.75
N LEU A 498 32.97 -14.85 -10.62
CA LEU A 498 34.25 -15.39 -10.16
C LEU A 498 34.40 -16.87 -10.55
N ASP A 499 33.31 -17.64 -10.43
CA ASP A 499 33.23 -19.06 -10.78
C ASP A 499 31.76 -19.52 -10.89
N SER A 500 31.54 -20.75 -11.36
CA SER A 500 30.24 -21.42 -11.32
C SER A 500 30.38 -22.94 -11.18
N PHE A 501 29.60 -23.53 -10.29
CA PHE A 501 29.50 -24.96 -10.08
C PHE A 501 28.20 -25.50 -10.68
N ALA A 502 28.32 -26.31 -11.73
CA ALA A 502 27.16 -26.96 -12.35
C ALA A 502 26.58 -28.04 -11.41
N SER A 503 25.28 -27.94 -11.11
CA SER A 503 24.49 -28.96 -10.45
C SER A 503 24.20 -30.15 -11.38
N GLN A 504 23.65 -31.24 -10.83
CA GLN A 504 23.15 -32.38 -11.63
C GLN A 504 21.65 -32.22 -11.99
N GLY A 505 21.03 -31.15 -11.53
CA GLY A 505 19.62 -30.81 -11.66
C GLY A 505 19.37 -29.33 -11.39
N ILE A 506 18.10 -28.97 -11.21
CA ILE A 506 17.69 -27.59 -10.92
C ILE A 506 18.13 -27.23 -9.49
N SER A 507 18.98 -26.21 -9.34
CA SER A 507 19.37 -25.72 -8.02
C SER A 507 18.24 -24.88 -7.40
N ALA A 508 17.81 -25.21 -6.19
CA ALA A 508 16.69 -24.55 -5.51
C ALA A 508 17.19 -23.52 -4.48
N SER A 509 17.63 -23.98 -3.30
CA SER A 509 18.04 -23.19 -2.14
C SER A 509 19.44 -23.57 -1.63
N HIS A 510 20.10 -22.68 -0.89
CA HIS A 510 21.36 -22.96 -0.20
C HIS A 510 21.44 -22.45 1.24
N VAL A 511 22.36 -23.01 2.03
CA VAL A 511 22.77 -22.45 3.34
C VAL A 511 24.28 -22.56 3.51
N ILE A 512 24.90 -21.59 4.20
CA ILE A 512 26.37 -21.56 4.41
C ILE A 512 26.73 -21.72 5.89
N ASP A 513 27.74 -22.54 6.16
CA ASP A 513 28.47 -22.56 7.43
C ASP A 513 29.98 -22.42 7.18
N GLY A 514 30.53 -21.28 7.62
CA GLY A 514 31.95 -20.93 7.47
C GLY A 514 32.41 -20.94 6.00
N ASN A 515 33.14 -21.99 5.62
CA ASN A 515 33.71 -22.16 4.28
C ASN A 515 32.98 -23.24 3.46
N THR A 516 31.79 -23.67 3.87
CA THR A 516 30.99 -24.67 3.15
C THR A 516 29.58 -24.16 2.89
N LEU A 517 29.20 -24.15 1.61
CA LEU A 517 27.82 -24.00 1.17
C LEU A 517 27.19 -25.38 1.02
N TYR A 518 25.96 -25.55 1.47
CA TYR A 518 25.13 -26.74 1.26
C TYR A 518 23.99 -26.36 0.32
N LEU A 519 23.63 -27.25 -0.61
CA LEU A 519 22.78 -26.94 -1.76
C LEU A 519 21.71 -28.02 -1.94
N ALA A 520 20.44 -27.60 -2.08
CA ALA A 520 19.36 -28.43 -2.57
C ALA A 520 19.41 -28.46 -4.11
N ASP A 521 19.72 -29.63 -4.66
CA ASP A 521 19.78 -29.91 -6.08
C ASP A 521 18.57 -30.81 -6.41
N PHE A 522 17.53 -30.24 -7.01
CA PHE A 522 16.18 -30.80 -7.06
C PHE A 522 16.09 -32.18 -7.74
N THR A 523 17.02 -32.53 -8.63
CA THR A 523 17.17 -33.91 -9.16
C THR A 523 18.50 -34.56 -8.81
N GLY A 524 19.36 -33.88 -8.05
CA GLY A 524 20.70 -34.33 -7.67
C GLY A 524 20.91 -34.57 -6.17
N GLY A 525 19.89 -34.38 -5.33
CA GLY A 525 19.96 -34.59 -3.88
C GLY A 525 20.55 -33.39 -3.14
N VAL A 526 21.35 -33.64 -2.10
CA VAL A 526 21.94 -32.58 -1.26
C VAL A 526 23.45 -32.58 -1.38
N ALA A 527 24.01 -31.49 -1.87
CA ALA A 527 25.46 -31.32 -2.07
C ALA A 527 26.09 -30.44 -1.00
N SER A 528 27.38 -30.65 -0.73
CA SER A 528 28.23 -29.72 0.04
C SER A 528 29.41 -29.25 -0.82
N ILE A 529 29.65 -27.94 -0.80
CA ILE A 529 30.57 -27.25 -1.71
C ILE A 529 31.51 -26.37 -0.88
N ASN A 530 32.81 -26.57 -1.06
CA ASN A 530 33.85 -25.72 -0.51
C ASN A 530 33.84 -24.37 -1.23
N ILE A 531 33.60 -23.30 -0.48
CA ILE A 531 33.58 -21.92 -0.96
C ILE A 531 34.80 -21.10 -0.49
N ALA A 532 35.78 -21.73 0.17
CA ALA A 532 36.98 -21.08 0.72
C ALA A 532 37.81 -20.28 -0.31
N ASN A 533 37.64 -20.58 -1.60
CA ASN A 533 38.05 -19.72 -2.71
C ASN A 533 36.83 -19.52 -3.64
N PRO A 534 36.27 -18.31 -3.76
CA PRO A 534 35.13 -18.05 -4.64
C PRO A 534 35.47 -18.10 -6.14
N ASN A 535 36.75 -18.27 -6.50
CA ASN A 535 37.24 -18.48 -7.86
C ASN A 535 37.56 -19.97 -8.16
N ASN A 536 37.16 -20.90 -7.28
CA ASN A 536 37.37 -22.35 -7.41
C ASN A 536 36.44 -23.10 -6.43
N LEU A 537 35.17 -23.23 -6.79
CA LEU A 537 34.14 -23.95 -6.03
C LEU A 537 34.36 -25.47 -6.19
N GLN A 538 34.34 -26.21 -5.09
CA GLN A 538 34.67 -27.65 -5.11
C GLN A 538 33.64 -28.48 -4.35
N LEU A 539 33.01 -29.46 -5.02
CA LEU A 539 32.19 -30.47 -4.35
C LEU A 539 33.03 -31.22 -3.30
N LEU A 540 32.54 -31.26 -2.07
CA LEU A 540 33.16 -31.97 -0.95
C LEU A 540 32.54 -33.36 -0.78
N ASP A 541 31.21 -33.44 -0.83
CA ASP A 541 30.41 -34.67 -0.79
C ASP A 541 28.96 -34.39 -1.23
N ARG A 542 28.20 -35.44 -1.56
CA ARG A 542 26.80 -35.37 -2.00
C ARG A 542 26.00 -36.57 -1.50
N VAL A 543 24.81 -36.31 -0.97
CA VAL A 543 23.83 -37.35 -0.62
C VAL A 543 22.79 -37.45 -1.73
N GLU A 544 22.76 -38.59 -2.41
CA GLU A 544 21.76 -38.95 -3.41
C GLU A 544 20.79 -40.01 -2.86
N SER A 545 19.55 -39.97 -3.34
CA SER A 545 18.48 -40.93 -3.01
C SER A 545 18.45 -42.06 -4.02
N ASN A 546 18.24 -43.31 -3.55
CA ASN A 546 17.92 -44.43 -4.43
C ASN A 546 16.42 -44.44 -4.82
N GLY A 547 15.87 -43.27 -5.15
CA GLY A 547 14.49 -43.07 -5.63
C GLY A 547 13.38 -43.23 -4.58
N THR A 548 13.64 -42.93 -3.30
CA THR A 548 12.63 -43.01 -2.22
C THR A 548 12.79 -42.03 -1.06
N THR A 549 13.97 -41.46 -0.80
CA THR A 549 14.21 -40.55 0.35
C THR A 549 14.39 -39.08 -0.06
N PHE A 550 14.81 -38.88 -1.31
CA PHE A 550 14.72 -37.61 -2.02
C PHE A 550 14.10 -37.85 -3.40
N ASP A 551 13.21 -36.96 -3.81
CA ASP A 551 12.72 -36.73 -5.17
C ASP A 551 12.21 -35.27 -5.21
N GLY A 552 13.13 -34.31 -5.35
CA GLY A 552 12.83 -32.89 -5.26
C GLY A 552 13.08 -32.26 -3.88
N PRO A 553 14.32 -32.29 -3.35
CA PRO A 553 14.68 -31.42 -2.23
C PRO A 553 14.60 -29.96 -2.68
N VAL A 554 13.89 -29.13 -1.92
CA VAL A 554 13.57 -27.74 -2.30
C VAL A 554 14.20 -26.71 -1.38
N ASP A 555 14.26 -26.94 -0.08
CA ASP A 555 14.86 -26.02 0.88
C ASP A 555 15.65 -26.75 1.99
N LEU A 556 16.57 -26.03 2.64
CA LEU A 556 17.38 -26.58 3.74
C LEU A 556 17.86 -25.54 4.76
N VAL A 557 17.87 -25.94 6.04
CA VAL A 557 18.50 -25.17 7.12
C VAL A 557 19.54 -26.00 7.87
N LYS A 558 20.62 -25.35 8.32
CA LYS A 558 21.69 -25.98 9.11
C LYS A 558 21.67 -25.51 10.55
N ILE A 559 21.48 -26.43 11.50
CA ILE A 559 21.60 -26.12 12.93
C ILE A 559 22.64 -27.04 13.58
N GLY A 560 23.73 -26.44 14.05
CA GLY A 560 24.86 -27.15 14.65
C GLY A 560 25.47 -28.18 13.71
N SER A 561 25.31 -29.46 14.05
CA SER A 561 25.88 -30.61 13.31
C SER A 561 24.97 -31.21 12.24
N PHE A 562 23.74 -30.70 12.07
CA PHE A 562 22.73 -31.30 11.20
C PHE A 562 22.21 -30.30 10.15
N LEU A 563 21.86 -30.84 8.99
CA LEU A 563 20.99 -30.21 7.99
C LEU A 563 19.60 -30.82 8.15
N TYR A 564 18.58 -29.99 7.97
CA TYR A 564 17.18 -30.39 7.83
C TYR A 564 16.71 -29.93 6.47
N VAL A 565 16.10 -30.84 5.71
CA VAL A 565 15.84 -30.66 4.28
C VAL A 565 14.39 -31.05 4.00
N THR A 566 13.66 -30.18 3.32
CA THR A 566 12.30 -30.45 2.83
C THR A 566 12.38 -31.10 1.46
N ASP A 567 11.69 -32.23 1.29
CA ASP A 567 11.58 -32.91 0.00
C ASP A 567 10.13 -32.96 -0.48
N LEU A 568 9.89 -32.23 -1.57
CA LEU A 568 8.55 -31.84 -2.02
C LEU A 568 7.70 -33.02 -2.49
N ARG A 569 8.25 -33.92 -3.33
CA ARG A 569 7.45 -35.00 -3.93
C ARG A 569 7.35 -36.24 -3.05
N THR A 570 8.30 -36.43 -2.13
CA THR A 570 8.20 -37.53 -1.15
C THR A 570 7.40 -37.15 0.10
N GLY A 571 7.18 -35.86 0.37
CA GLY A 571 6.44 -35.39 1.54
C GLY A 571 7.24 -35.53 2.84
N ASN A 572 8.57 -35.38 2.76
CA ASN A 572 9.48 -35.74 3.85
C ASN A 572 10.23 -34.54 4.46
N LEU A 573 10.49 -34.64 5.77
CA LEU A 573 11.56 -33.88 6.44
C LEU A 573 12.77 -34.81 6.66
N VAL A 574 13.85 -34.57 5.91
CA VAL A 574 15.06 -35.40 5.94
C VAL A 574 16.14 -34.76 6.82
N THR A 575 16.62 -35.50 7.82
CA THR A 575 17.72 -35.04 8.69
C THR A 575 19.04 -35.66 8.24
N ILE A 576 20.03 -34.82 7.91
CA ILE A 576 21.37 -35.23 7.47
C ILE A 576 22.41 -34.80 8.52
N ASN A 577 23.24 -35.72 8.98
CA ASN A 577 24.44 -35.42 9.74
C ASN A 577 25.49 -34.76 8.82
N ALA A 578 25.82 -33.51 9.11
CA ALA A 578 26.78 -32.67 8.41
C ALA A 578 27.98 -32.26 9.30
N THR A 579 28.28 -33.05 10.35
CA THR A 579 29.42 -32.82 11.27
C THR A 579 30.77 -32.71 10.52
N SER A 580 30.87 -33.38 9.37
CA SER A 580 31.99 -33.25 8.44
C SER A 580 31.39 -32.99 7.04
N PRO A 581 31.64 -31.82 6.42
CA PRO A 581 31.18 -31.53 5.07
C PRO A 581 31.47 -32.65 4.06
N SER A 582 32.69 -33.18 4.05
CA SER A 582 33.10 -34.24 3.12
C SER A 582 32.71 -35.68 3.56
N SER A 583 31.59 -35.83 4.27
CA SER A 583 31.08 -37.12 4.79
C SER A 583 29.65 -36.97 5.32
N LEU A 584 28.72 -36.55 4.47
CA LEU A 584 27.31 -36.39 4.77
C LEU A 584 26.62 -37.76 4.94
N SER A 585 25.59 -37.84 5.78
CA SER A 585 24.80 -39.06 5.94
C SER A 585 23.41 -38.78 6.49
N ILE A 586 22.37 -39.36 5.87
CA ILE A 586 21.00 -39.33 6.40
C ILE A 586 20.98 -40.07 7.74
N VAL A 587 20.36 -39.48 8.76
CA VAL A 587 20.22 -40.08 10.11
C VAL A 587 18.76 -40.30 10.51
N ASP A 588 17.84 -39.50 9.99
CA ASP A 588 16.39 -39.66 10.21
C ASP A 588 15.58 -39.13 9.03
N VAL A 589 14.35 -39.62 8.88
CA VAL A 589 13.37 -39.23 7.85
C VAL A 589 12.01 -39.25 8.51
N ASP A 590 11.34 -38.10 8.54
CA ASP A 590 9.93 -38.03 8.95
C ASP A 590 9.02 -37.99 7.72
N GLU A 591 8.11 -38.97 7.65
CA GLU A 591 7.14 -39.21 6.58
C GLU A 591 5.73 -38.65 6.95
N SER A 592 5.66 -37.66 7.86
CA SER A 592 4.40 -37.12 8.42
C SER A 592 3.89 -35.81 7.78
N LEU A 593 4.68 -35.23 6.88
CA LEU A 593 4.33 -34.04 6.09
C LEU A 593 3.56 -34.44 4.81
N ALA A 594 3.17 -33.47 3.98
CA ALA A 594 2.41 -33.72 2.76
C ALA A 594 3.11 -33.15 1.52
N MET A 595 3.34 -31.83 1.48
CA MET A 595 4.04 -31.13 0.39
C MET A 595 4.89 -29.99 0.97
N PRO A 596 6.02 -30.31 1.64
CA PRO A 596 6.83 -29.31 2.32
C PRO A 596 7.69 -28.52 1.33
N PHE A 597 7.68 -27.20 1.49
CA PHE A 597 8.49 -26.24 0.74
C PHE A 597 9.54 -25.59 1.66
N GLY A 598 9.23 -24.44 2.27
CA GLY A 598 10.19 -23.68 3.08
C GLY A 598 10.51 -24.30 4.45
N ILE A 599 11.75 -24.11 4.92
CA ILE A 599 12.19 -24.51 6.26
C ILE A 599 13.08 -23.46 6.95
N ALA A 600 12.52 -22.81 7.97
CA ALA A 600 13.24 -21.85 8.82
C ALA A 600 13.67 -22.51 10.15
N GLY A 601 14.76 -22.01 10.76
CA GLY A 601 15.37 -22.66 11.91
C GLY A 601 15.90 -21.68 12.95
N GLN A 602 15.35 -21.71 14.17
CA GLN A 602 15.73 -20.79 15.24
C GLN A 602 15.77 -21.47 16.62
N GLY A 603 16.88 -21.30 17.34
CA GLY A 603 17.04 -21.81 18.71
C GLY A 603 16.99 -23.34 18.77
N ASN A 604 15.91 -23.87 19.35
CA ASN A 604 15.64 -25.30 19.46
C ASN A 604 14.46 -25.76 18.58
N PHE A 605 14.02 -24.95 17.62
CA PHE A 605 12.87 -25.24 16.75
C PHE A 605 13.23 -25.15 15.27
N LEU A 606 12.53 -25.98 14.48
CA LEU A 606 12.37 -25.83 13.04
C LEU A 606 10.91 -25.45 12.78
N TYR A 607 10.71 -24.62 11.78
CA TYR A 607 9.43 -24.20 11.24
C TYR A 607 9.40 -24.68 9.79
N VAL A 608 8.33 -25.34 9.37
CA VAL A 608 8.19 -25.91 8.02
C VAL A 608 6.89 -25.41 7.40
N ALA A 609 6.97 -24.83 6.22
CA ALA A 609 5.84 -24.50 5.37
C ALA A 609 5.49 -25.72 4.51
N ASP A 610 4.21 -26.10 4.50
CA ASP A 610 3.69 -27.24 3.73
C ASP A 610 2.40 -26.83 3.02
N GLU A 611 2.34 -27.08 1.70
CA GLU A 611 1.19 -26.70 0.87
C GLU A 611 -0.08 -27.51 1.24
N GLY A 612 0.08 -28.74 1.72
CA GLY A 612 -1.02 -29.62 2.10
C GLY A 612 -1.43 -29.56 3.58
N ILE A 613 -0.69 -28.83 4.42
CA ILE A 613 -0.93 -28.74 5.88
C ILE A 613 -1.00 -27.31 6.40
N GLY A 614 -0.13 -26.39 5.95
CA GLY A 614 0.08 -25.07 6.56
C GLY A 614 1.46 -24.98 7.24
N LEU A 615 1.52 -24.42 8.46
CA LEU A 615 2.77 -24.35 9.25
C LEU A 615 2.88 -25.58 10.17
N VAL A 616 4.03 -26.25 10.18
CA VAL A 616 4.37 -27.31 11.14
C VAL A 616 5.63 -26.93 11.92
N ILE A 617 5.62 -27.09 13.24
CA ILE A 617 6.73 -26.72 14.13
C ILE A 617 7.31 -27.98 14.79
N TYR A 618 8.62 -28.18 14.65
CA TYR A 618 9.36 -29.29 15.24
C TYR A 618 10.32 -28.81 16.33
N SER A 619 10.31 -29.48 17.48
CA SER A 619 11.38 -29.40 18.47
C SER A 619 12.58 -30.24 18.02
N ILE A 620 13.75 -29.61 17.94
CA ILE A 620 15.05 -30.27 17.76
C ILE A 620 15.83 -30.43 19.07
N ALA A 621 15.13 -30.54 20.22
CA ALA A 621 15.75 -30.91 21.50
C ALA A 621 16.50 -32.27 21.44
N GLN A 622 16.19 -33.11 20.45
CA GLN A 622 17.04 -34.21 19.99
C GLN A 622 17.40 -33.97 18.52
N PRO A 623 18.52 -33.29 18.19
CA PRO A 623 18.78 -32.82 16.82
C PRO A 623 18.86 -33.90 15.74
N ALA A 624 19.16 -35.14 16.12
CA ALA A 624 19.23 -36.28 15.20
C ALA A 624 17.87 -36.98 14.97
N SER A 625 16.78 -36.50 15.58
CA SER A 625 15.39 -36.96 15.35
C SER A 625 14.41 -35.87 15.83
N PRO A 626 14.01 -34.93 14.95
CA PRO A 626 13.04 -33.88 15.27
C PRO A 626 11.68 -34.45 15.69
N THR A 627 10.92 -33.70 16.49
CA THR A 627 9.56 -34.10 16.90
C THR A 627 8.59 -32.94 16.76
N GLU A 628 7.47 -33.14 16.06
CA GLU A 628 6.38 -32.16 15.97
C GLU A 628 5.93 -31.73 17.39
N VAL A 629 5.75 -30.42 17.58
CA VAL A 629 5.22 -29.80 18.80
C VAL A 629 4.06 -28.84 18.54
N GLY A 630 3.79 -28.51 17.27
CA GLY A 630 2.81 -27.51 16.88
C GLY A 630 2.45 -27.59 15.40
N ARG A 631 1.22 -27.19 15.06
CA ARG A 631 0.79 -26.98 13.66
C ARG A 631 -0.32 -25.92 13.58
N PHE A 632 -0.38 -25.22 12.45
CA PHE A 632 -1.40 -24.21 12.14
C PHE A 632 -1.90 -24.44 10.70
N GLU A 633 -3.17 -24.81 10.57
CA GLU A 633 -3.77 -25.21 9.28
C GLU A 633 -4.26 -23.98 8.49
N VAL A 634 -3.83 -23.86 7.22
CA VAL A 634 -4.15 -22.75 6.31
C VAL A 634 -4.85 -23.31 5.08
N ALA A 635 -5.94 -22.67 4.64
CA ALA A 635 -6.80 -23.18 3.56
C ALA A 635 -6.08 -23.29 2.20
N ASP A 636 -5.20 -22.34 1.91
CA ASP A 636 -4.45 -22.21 0.66
C ASP A 636 -2.97 -22.66 0.81
N GLY A 637 -2.66 -23.41 1.88
CA GLY A 637 -1.31 -23.89 2.19
C GLY A 637 -0.30 -22.79 2.54
N LEU A 638 0.94 -23.19 2.83
CA LEU A 638 2.08 -22.28 2.94
C LEU A 638 3.21 -22.71 1.99
N PHE A 639 3.92 -21.74 1.43
CA PHE A 639 4.99 -21.97 0.45
C PHE A 639 6.38 -21.68 1.05
N GLN A 640 6.70 -20.42 1.36
CA GLN A 640 8.00 -20.06 1.92
C GLN A 640 7.88 -19.24 3.22
N ILE A 641 8.92 -19.31 4.06
CA ILE A 641 8.90 -18.76 5.43
C ILE A 641 10.23 -18.12 5.83
N ASP A 642 10.15 -17.19 6.77
CA ASP A 642 11.28 -16.74 7.60
C ASP A 642 10.80 -16.45 9.04
N VAL A 643 11.74 -16.39 10.01
CA VAL A 643 11.44 -16.34 11.45
C VAL A 643 12.35 -15.37 12.20
N LEU A 644 11.77 -14.56 13.09
CA LEU A 644 12.50 -13.70 14.01
C LEU A 644 11.83 -13.69 15.39
N GLY A 645 12.53 -14.22 16.39
CA GLY A 645 11.96 -14.36 17.74
C GLY A 645 10.72 -15.23 17.70
N ASP A 646 9.60 -14.73 18.22
CA ASP A 646 8.33 -15.45 18.24
C ASP A 646 7.41 -15.10 17.04
N LEU A 647 7.93 -14.41 16.01
CA LEU A 647 7.23 -14.11 14.75
C LEU A 647 7.70 -15.02 13.61
N VAL A 648 6.77 -15.68 12.94
CA VAL A 648 6.95 -16.28 11.60
C VAL A 648 6.22 -15.44 10.55
N VAL A 649 6.88 -15.17 9.43
CA VAL A 649 6.27 -14.59 8.22
C VAL A 649 6.27 -15.66 7.13
N ALA A 650 5.12 -15.89 6.49
CA ALA A 650 4.91 -17.00 5.56
C ALA A 650 4.15 -16.56 4.29
N SER A 651 4.54 -17.01 3.11
CA SER A 651 3.72 -16.87 1.89
C SER A 651 2.70 -18.00 1.73
N THR A 652 1.52 -17.68 1.18
CA THR A 652 0.45 -18.63 0.82
C THR A 652 0.39 -18.85 -0.70
N ASN A 653 -0.33 -19.89 -1.14
CA ASN A 653 -0.69 -20.04 -2.55
C ASN A 653 -1.82 -19.06 -2.97
N GLY A 654 -2.55 -18.51 -2.00
CA GLY A 654 -3.68 -17.57 -2.17
C GLY A 654 -3.27 -16.09 -2.20
N GLU A 655 -2.14 -15.75 -2.82
CA GLU A 655 -1.67 -14.36 -3.04
C GLU A 655 -1.44 -13.51 -1.76
N ASP A 656 -1.25 -14.13 -0.60
CA ASP A 656 -1.09 -13.44 0.70
C ASP A 656 0.23 -13.83 1.42
N PHE A 657 0.75 -12.92 2.25
CA PHE A 657 1.73 -13.23 3.28
C PHE A 657 1.07 -13.21 4.67
N LEU A 658 1.13 -14.30 5.42
CA LEU A 658 0.64 -14.39 6.81
C LEU A 658 1.73 -14.02 7.81
N TYR A 659 1.34 -13.35 8.89
CA TYR A 659 2.19 -13.09 10.05
C TYR A 659 1.62 -13.87 11.25
N LEU A 660 2.44 -14.73 11.85
CA LEU A 660 2.03 -15.73 12.85
C LEU A 660 2.85 -15.58 14.13
N ASP A 661 2.18 -15.46 15.28
CA ASP A 661 2.79 -15.61 16.61
C ASP A 661 2.95 -17.10 16.93
N VAL A 662 4.19 -17.50 17.23
CA VAL A 662 4.60 -18.87 17.56
C VAL A 662 5.19 -19.01 18.99
N SER A 663 4.98 -18.00 19.85
CA SER A 663 5.48 -17.96 21.24
C SER A 663 5.00 -19.14 22.10
N ASP A 664 3.80 -19.65 21.83
CA ASP A 664 3.37 -21.01 22.19
C ASP A 664 3.15 -21.84 20.92
N PRO A 665 4.09 -22.72 20.54
CA PRO A 665 3.94 -23.60 19.38
C PRO A 665 2.68 -24.49 19.41
N ALA A 666 2.09 -24.75 20.58
CA ALA A 666 0.85 -25.52 20.68
C ALA A 666 -0.42 -24.68 20.43
N ASN A 667 -0.31 -23.33 20.39
CA ASN A 667 -1.42 -22.39 20.26
C ASN A 667 -1.04 -21.22 19.32
N ILE A 668 -0.47 -21.53 18.15
CA ILE A 668 -0.08 -20.56 17.10
C ILE A 668 -1.28 -19.69 16.72
N THR A 669 -1.07 -18.37 16.60
CA THR A 669 -2.13 -17.43 16.16
C THR A 669 -1.69 -16.57 14.98
N GLN A 670 -2.52 -16.52 13.94
CA GLN A 670 -2.39 -15.52 12.88
C GLN A 670 -2.75 -14.13 13.42
N LEU A 671 -1.90 -13.16 13.10
CA LEU A 671 -1.98 -11.78 13.56
C LEU A 671 -2.70 -10.90 12.53
N TYR A 672 -2.33 -11.05 11.26
CA TYR A 672 -2.91 -10.42 10.07
C TYR A 672 -2.39 -11.12 8.80
N SER A 673 -2.79 -10.64 7.62
CA SER A 673 -2.12 -10.95 6.34
C SER A 673 -1.75 -9.66 5.58
N PHE A 674 -0.83 -9.77 4.63
CA PHE A 674 -0.43 -8.71 3.71
C PHE A 674 -0.59 -9.23 2.27
N HIS A 675 -1.36 -8.50 1.45
CA HIS A 675 -1.72 -8.97 0.12
C HIS A 675 -0.60 -8.71 -0.93
N ALA A 676 -0.28 -9.75 -1.70
CA ALA A 676 0.74 -9.79 -2.74
C ALA A 676 0.10 -10.31 -4.06
N PRO A 677 -0.63 -9.44 -4.80
CA PRO A 677 -1.58 -9.80 -5.86
C PRO A 677 -0.99 -10.46 -7.13
N THR A 678 0.31 -10.80 -7.15
CA THR A 678 0.91 -11.60 -8.23
C THR A 678 1.55 -12.90 -7.72
N GLY A 679 1.36 -13.22 -6.44
CA GLY A 679 1.92 -14.37 -5.73
C GLY A 679 3.12 -13.97 -4.87
N GLY A 680 3.03 -14.27 -3.57
CA GLY A 680 4.13 -14.08 -2.62
C GLY A 680 5.17 -15.19 -2.72
N THR A 681 6.46 -14.86 -2.83
CA THR A 681 7.55 -15.86 -2.89
C THR A 681 8.28 -15.96 -1.54
N GLN A 682 9.62 -15.89 -1.51
CA GLN A 682 10.41 -16.02 -0.27
C GLN A 682 10.36 -14.74 0.58
N PRO A 683 9.71 -14.73 1.76
CA PRO A 683 9.86 -13.60 2.68
C PRO A 683 11.30 -13.56 3.25
N THR A 684 11.77 -12.39 3.67
CA THR A 684 13.05 -12.26 4.38
C THR A 684 12.97 -11.20 5.46
N ILE A 685 13.28 -11.56 6.70
CA ILE A 685 13.26 -10.69 7.86
C ILE A 685 14.66 -10.13 8.13
N HIS A 686 14.77 -8.80 8.20
CA HIS A 686 16.01 -8.07 8.40
C HIS A 686 15.83 -6.94 9.41
N GLY A 687 15.94 -7.30 10.69
CA GLY A 687 15.70 -6.37 11.80
C GLY A 687 14.22 -5.96 11.85
N ASN A 688 13.96 -4.65 11.75
CA ASN A 688 12.60 -4.08 11.78
C ASN A 688 11.86 -4.16 10.42
N LEU A 689 12.42 -4.85 9.42
CA LEU A 689 11.85 -4.96 8.07
C LEU A 689 11.61 -6.41 7.66
N ALA A 690 10.43 -6.71 7.14
CA ALA A 690 10.15 -7.85 6.29
C ALA A 690 10.23 -7.39 4.82
N LEU A 691 11.04 -8.09 4.04
CA LEU A 691 11.06 -8.02 2.59
C LEU A 691 10.04 -9.05 2.10
N LEU A 692 8.99 -8.58 1.42
CA LEU A 692 7.90 -9.41 0.90
C LEU A 692 7.90 -9.34 -0.62
N PRO A 693 8.47 -10.33 -1.34
CA PRO A 693 8.50 -10.32 -2.79
C PRO A 693 7.16 -10.78 -3.39
N ASP A 694 6.64 -9.96 -4.29
CA ASP A 694 5.36 -10.08 -5.00
C ASP A 694 5.72 -10.23 -6.49
N ALA A 695 5.50 -11.43 -7.04
CA ALA A 695 6.22 -12.01 -8.19
C ALA A 695 6.53 -11.07 -9.38
N LEU A 696 5.57 -10.25 -9.79
CA LEU A 696 5.69 -9.35 -10.95
C LEU A 696 5.74 -7.86 -10.55
N ASN A 697 5.58 -7.57 -9.25
CA ASN A 697 5.56 -6.23 -8.68
C ASN A 697 6.87 -5.86 -7.93
N GLY A 698 7.78 -6.82 -7.73
CA GLY A 698 9.03 -6.63 -7.01
C GLY A 698 8.88 -6.85 -5.50
N VAL A 699 9.69 -6.17 -4.68
CA VAL A 699 9.77 -6.47 -3.24
C VAL A 699 9.19 -5.36 -2.39
N ALA A 700 8.09 -5.59 -1.68
CA ALA A 700 7.60 -4.65 -0.67
C ALA A 700 8.51 -4.66 0.57
N LEU A 701 8.75 -3.49 1.16
CA LEU A 701 9.44 -3.34 2.44
C LEU A 701 8.40 -3.01 3.50
N VAL A 702 8.19 -3.95 4.43
CA VAL A 702 7.10 -3.94 5.42
C VAL A 702 7.68 -3.98 6.82
N SER A 703 7.03 -3.41 7.83
CA SER A 703 7.47 -3.50 9.21
C SER A 703 7.31 -4.93 9.77
N THR A 704 8.33 -5.40 10.51
CA THR A 704 8.20 -6.58 11.38
C THR A 704 7.73 -6.23 12.79
N GLN A 705 7.68 -4.93 13.13
CA GLN A 705 7.03 -4.49 14.36
C GLN A 705 5.52 -4.57 14.17
N LEU A 706 4.90 -5.42 14.99
CA LEU A 706 3.45 -5.65 14.97
C LEU A 706 2.72 -4.38 15.44
N PRO A 707 1.62 -3.95 14.80
CA PRO A 707 0.87 -2.75 15.21
C PRO A 707 0.13 -2.90 16.57
N ASN A 708 0.29 -4.03 17.26
CA ASN A 708 -0.33 -4.35 18.54
C ASN A 708 0.43 -3.82 19.77
N LEU A 709 0.98 -2.59 19.68
CA LEU A 709 1.14 -1.78 20.88
C LEU A 709 -0.27 -1.38 21.35
N GLN A 710 -0.90 -2.18 22.22
CA GLN A 710 -2.19 -1.81 22.80
C GLN A 710 -1.97 -0.78 23.90
N ALA A 711 -2.41 0.46 23.66
CA ALA A 711 -2.43 1.49 24.69
C ALA A 711 -3.78 1.51 25.38
N GLU A 712 -3.79 1.36 26.70
CA GLU A 712 -5.00 1.49 27.50
C GLU A 712 -5.17 2.92 28.01
N LEU A 713 -6.37 3.48 27.87
CA LEU A 713 -6.83 4.65 28.62
C LEU A 713 -7.91 4.26 29.63
N ALA A 714 -7.74 4.69 30.89
CA ALA A 714 -8.68 4.43 31.96
C ALA A 714 -8.97 5.70 32.80
N LEU A 715 -10.15 5.75 33.41
CA LEU A 715 -10.58 6.85 34.29
C LEU A 715 -10.64 6.41 35.76
N ALA A 716 -10.27 7.32 36.67
CA ALA A 716 -10.66 7.23 38.07
C ALA A 716 -11.42 8.50 38.50
N ILE A 717 -12.70 8.34 38.87
CA ILE A 717 -13.61 9.41 39.29
C ILE A 717 -13.56 9.52 40.82
N ARG A 718 -13.19 10.69 41.37
CA ARG A 718 -12.82 10.85 42.79
C ARG A 718 -13.33 12.14 43.42
N LYS A 719 -13.77 12.10 44.69
CA LYS A 719 -14.08 13.32 45.49
C LYS A 719 -12.82 14.03 46.02
N SER A 720 -11.63 13.43 45.87
CA SER A 720 -10.32 14.03 46.14
C SER A 720 -9.23 13.29 45.36
N PRO A 721 -8.22 14.00 44.81
CA PRO A 721 -7.23 13.42 43.90
C PRO A 721 -6.38 12.36 44.60
N SER A 722 -5.88 11.37 43.86
CA SER A 722 -5.00 10.34 44.39
C SER A 722 -3.71 10.94 44.97
N SER A 723 -3.31 10.41 46.12
CA SER A 723 -2.05 10.78 46.77
C SER A 723 -0.87 10.49 45.84
N THR A 724 -0.04 11.51 45.59
CA THR A 724 1.21 11.39 44.84
C THR A 724 2.33 10.75 45.68
N ALA A 725 2.10 10.43 46.95
CA ALA A 725 3.01 9.64 47.77
C ALA A 725 2.91 8.12 47.48
N ASP A 726 1.85 7.70 46.78
CA ASP A 726 1.62 6.31 46.33
C ASP A 726 1.96 6.13 44.83
N MET A 727 2.76 7.05 44.28
CA MET A 727 3.24 7.09 42.89
C MET A 727 4.77 7.22 42.88
N ASP A 728 5.43 6.87 41.78
CA ASP A 728 6.85 7.18 41.58
C ASP A 728 7.07 8.66 41.15
N ALA A 729 8.32 9.03 40.83
CA ALA A 729 8.67 10.38 40.37
C ALA A 729 8.07 10.75 39.00
N HIS A 730 7.49 9.79 38.28
CA HIS A 730 6.95 9.89 36.93
C HIS A 730 5.44 9.58 36.86
N GLY A 731 4.77 9.46 38.02
CA GLY A 731 3.33 9.23 38.10
C GLY A 731 2.88 7.77 37.97
N HIS A 732 3.80 6.80 37.98
CA HIS A 732 3.50 5.37 37.84
C HIS A 732 2.88 4.74 39.09
N ARG A 733 2.03 3.74 38.89
CA ARG A 733 1.61 2.76 39.89
C ARG A 733 1.10 1.45 39.28
N ALA A 734 1.38 0.33 39.95
CA ALA A 734 1.10 -1.03 39.48
C ALA A 734 -0.38 -1.50 39.55
N THR A 735 -1.33 -0.61 39.86
CA THR A 735 -2.79 -0.87 39.87
C THR A 735 -3.53 0.43 39.64
N LEU A 736 -4.65 0.47 38.90
CA LEU A 736 -5.48 1.67 38.82
C LEU A 736 -6.07 2.08 40.18
N PRO A 737 -6.30 3.37 40.45
CA PRO A 737 -7.11 3.80 41.60
C PRO A 737 -8.58 3.44 41.38
N GLY A 738 -9.25 2.88 42.39
CA GLY A 738 -10.70 2.72 42.35
C GLY A 738 -11.43 4.07 42.32
N SER A 739 -12.54 4.13 41.58
CA SER A 739 -13.46 5.28 41.57
C SER A 739 -14.42 5.27 42.76
N GLU A 740 -15.07 6.40 43.04
CA GLU A 740 -16.23 6.43 43.94
C GLU A 740 -17.35 5.53 43.40
N SER A 741 -18.12 4.86 44.26
CA SER A 741 -19.32 4.12 43.82
C SER A 741 -20.54 5.03 43.58
N TRP A 742 -20.51 6.24 44.12
CA TRP A 742 -21.53 7.26 43.90
C TRP A 742 -21.00 8.68 44.20
N VAL A 743 -21.61 9.66 43.57
CA VAL A 743 -21.36 11.09 43.77
C VAL A 743 -22.69 11.85 43.84
N ASP A 744 -22.68 12.98 44.54
CA ASP A 744 -23.78 13.92 44.59
C ASP A 744 -23.49 15.14 43.70
N GLU A 745 -24.51 15.66 43.02
CA GLU A 745 -24.46 16.78 42.05
C GLU A 745 -23.87 18.11 42.56
N TRP A 746 -23.59 18.26 43.87
CA TRP A 746 -22.92 19.43 44.43
C TRP A 746 -21.44 19.17 44.75
N ALA A 747 -20.97 17.92 44.66
CA ALA A 747 -19.58 17.57 44.88
C ALA A 747 -18.71 18.07 43.72
N SER A 748 -17.55 18.66 44.05
CA SER A 748 -16.50 18.85 43.05
C SER A 748 -15.74 17.54 42.84
N LEU A 749 -15.56 17.13 41.59
CA LEU A 749 -14.95 15.84 41.23
C LEU A 749 -13.58 16.03 40.59
N TRP A 750 -12.70 15.08 40.83
CA TRP A 750 -11.44 14.91 40.11
C TRP A 750 -11.56 13.69 39.21
N ILE A 751 -11.39 13.92 37.90
CA ILE A 751 -11.30 12.89 36.89
C ILE A 751 -9.81 12.68 36.63
N GLU A 752 -9.26 11.57 37.09
CA GLU A 752 -7.87 11.20 36.83
C GLU A 752 -7.82 10.33 35.58
N VAL A 753 -7.02 10.73 34.59
CA VAL A 753 -6.86 10.03 33.32
C VAL A 753 -5.53 9.26 33.35
N TRP A 754 -5.62 7.95 33.22
CA TRP A 754 -4.51 7.01 33.33
C TRP A 754 -4.22 6.37 31.97
N GLY A 755 -2.94 6.24 31.64
CA GLY A 755 -2.46 5.50 30.47
C GLY A 755 -1.61 4.29 30.86
N SER A 756 -1.59 3.26 30.03
CA SER A 756 -0.65 2.12 30.15
C SER A 756 -0.33 1.51 28.78
N LEU A 757 0.87 0.92 28.66
CA LEU A 757 1.31 0.04 27.57
C LEU A 757 1.62 -1.35 28.17
N PRO A 758 0.64 -2.27 28.24
CA PRO A 758 0.85 -3.60 28.79
C PRO A 758 1.71 -4.47 27.86
N GLY A 759 2.59 -5.29 28.45
CA GLY A 759 3.49 -6.18 27.71
C GLY A 759 4.74 -5.49 27.14
N GLN A 760 5.05 -4.28 27.58
CA GLN A 760 6.13 -3.45 27.04
C GLN A 760 7.15 -3.07 28.12
N SER A 761 8.42 -3.48 27.93
CA SER A 761 9.52 -3.19 28.85
C SER A 761 10.37 -1.97 28.44
N ASP A 762 10.45 -1.67 27.14
CA ASP A 762 11.46 -0.74 26.59
C ASP A 762 10.86 0.43 25.78
N ALA A 763 9.54 0.45 25.58
CA ALA A 763 8.78 1.55 24.97
C ALA A 763 7.93 2.29 26.02
N GLY A 764 7.64 3.57 25.79
CA GLY A 764 6.80 4.41 26.66
C GLY A 764 5.84 5.31 25.89
N ILE A 765 4.84 5.87 26.59
CA ILE A 765 3.89 6.86 26.05
C ILE A 765 4.66 8.14 25.71
N GLY A 766 4.84 8.40 24.41
CA GLY A 766 5.52 9.56 23.86
C GLY A 766 4.62 10.78 23.67
N VAL A 767 3.34 10.58 23.35
CA VAL A 767 2.30 11.63 23.29
C VAL A 767 0.96 11.00 23.63
N ALA A 768 0.12 11.66 24.42
CA ALA A 768 -1.29 11.29 24.56
C ALA A 768 -2.22 12.48 24.31
N THR A 769 -3.13 12.36 23.34
CA THR A 769 -4.26 13.30 23.14
C THR A 769 -5.54 12.61 23.55
N VAL A 770 -6.32 13.25 24.42
CA VAL A 770 -7.54 12.68 24.99
C VAL A 770 -8.67 13.68 24.86
N GLN A 771 -9.82 13.22 24.39
CA GLN A 771 -11.09 13.94 24.50
C GLN A 771 -12.01 13.24 25.50
N LEU A 772 -12.54 14.03 26.43
CA LEU A 772 -13.59 13.64 27.36
C LEU A 772 -14.88 14.35 27.01
N ASP A 773 -15.95 13.58 26.83
CA ASP A 773 -17.32 14.09 26.75
C ASP A 773 -17.97 13.95 28.15
N TYR A 774 -18.71 14.97 28.62
CA TYR A 774 -19.31 15.03 29.96
C TYR A 774 -20.64 15.82 29.95
N GLU A 775 -21.51 15.54 30.93
CA GLU A 775 -22.82 16.20 31.05
C GLU A 775 -22.72 17.62 31.63
N SER A 776 -22.76 18.62 30.74
CA SER A 776 -22.66 20.04 31.07
C SER A 776 -23.91 20.68 31.67
N ASN A 777 -25.04 19.96 31.77
CA ASN A 777 -26.18 20.40 32.58
C ASN A 777 -25.92 20.29 34.10
N PHE A 778 -24.84 19.60 34.52
CA PHE A 778 -24.51 19.38 35.94
C PHE A 778 -23.11 19.85 36.35
N TYR A 779 -22.17 19.95 35.40
CA TYR A 779 -20.76 20.24 35.65
C TYR A 779 -20.12 21.15 34.60
N THR A 780 -19.12 21.93 35.03
CA THR A 780 -18.19 22.70 34.18
C THR A 780 -16.75 22.33 34.52
N VAL A 781 -15.80 22.54 33.59
CA VAL A 781 -14.38 22.23 33.84
C VAL A 781 -13.71 23.41 34.55
N ALA A 782 -13.35 23.22 35.81
CA ALA A 782 -12.72 24.26 36.64
C ALA A 782 -11.20 24.38 36.41
N GLU A 783 -10.51 23.27 36.21
CA GLU A 783 -9.07 23.22 35.92
C GLU A 783 -8.68 21.88 35.26
N ILE A 784 -7.64 21.92 34.42
CA ILE A 784 -6.94 20.74 33.89
C ILE A 784 -5.46 20.86 34.30
N THR A 785 -4.87 19.78 34.79
CA THR A 785 -3.48 19.74 35.26
C THR A 785 -2.78 18.48 34.78
N ALA A 786 -1.55 18.59 34.28
CA ALA A 786 -0.70 17.46 33.94
C ALA A 786 -0.43 16.56 35.16
N GLY A 787 -0.13 15.28 34.91
CA GLY A 787 0.38 14.37 35.93
C GLY A 787 1.85 14.62 36.28
N PRO A 788 2.40 13.91 37.29
CA PRO A 788 3.84 13.94 37.56
C PRO A 788 4.61 13.41 36.34
N GLY A 789 5.63 14.12 35.88
CA GLY A 789 6.44 13.70 34.74
C GLY A 789 5.89 14.06 33.35
N THR A 790 4.62 14.47 33.23
CA THR A 790 4.01 14.96 31.98
C THR A 790 3.82 16.48 31.98
N SER A 791 3.47 17.04 30.82
CA SER A 791 3.21 18.47 30.62
C SER A 791 2.08 18.68 29.62
N LEU A 792 1.19 19.64 29.86
CA LEU A 792 0.10 19.97 28.93
C LEU A 792 0.63 20.84 27.79
N THR A 793 0.52 20.36 26.54
CA THR A 793 0.95 21.11 25.35
C THR A 793 -0.21 21.68 24.56
N ALA A 794 -1.39 21.06 24.64
CA ALA A 794 -2.67 21.63 24.19
C ALA A 794 -3.79 21.37 25.19
N GLN A 795 -4.77 22.27 25.27
CA GLN A 795 -6.02 22.06 26.00
C GLN A 795 -7.14 22.95 25.44
N SER A 796 -8.37 22.45 25.47
CA SER A 796 -9.60 23.18 25.14
C SER A 796 -10.77 22.67 26.00
N VAL A 797 -11.71 23.57 26.30
CA VAL A 797 -12.95 23.26 27.01
C VAL A 797 -14.09 23.91 26.24
N ASN A 798 -15.18 23.16 26.08
CA ASN A 798 -16.41 23.61 25.47
C ASN A 798 -17.62 23.09 26.28
N ASP A 799 -17.94 23.77 27.38
CA ASP A 799 -19.08 23.43 28.23
C ASP A 799 -20.41 23.48 27.45
N SER A 800 -20.50 24.23 26.34
CA SER A 800 -21.71 24.29 25.51
C SER A 800 -22.00 23.01 24.71
N LEU A 801 -21.01 22.13 24.55
CA LEU A 801 -21.16 20.77 24.02
C LEU A 801 -20.87 19.68 25.08
N GLY A 802 -20.42 20.07 26.28
CA GLY A 802 -19.96 19.12 27.29
C GLY A 802 -18.66 18.42 26.89
N GLN A 803 -17.68 19.14 26.35
CA GLN A 803 -16.44 18.53 25.84
C GLN A 803 -15.18 19.17 26.41
N ALA A 804 -14.16 18.37 26.69
CA ALA A 804 -12.83 18.81 27.10
C ALA A 804 -11.76 17.95 26.43
N SER A 805 -10.86 18.59 25.67
CA SER A 805 -9.81 17.90 24.93
C SER A 805 -8.45 18.44 25.33
N PHE A 806 -7.46 17.57 25.52
CA PHE A 806 -6.11 17.97 25.94
C PHE A 806 -5.04 17.01 25.40
N THR A 807 -3.82 17.52 25.28
CA THR A 807 -2.64 16.76 24.85
C THR A 807 -1.55 16.89 25.91
N VAL A 808 -0.92 15.77 26.28
CA VAL A 808 0.20 15.73 27.22
C VAL A 808 1.49 15.16 26.60
N GLU A 809 2.54 15.99 26.67
CA GLU A 809 3.96 15.75 26.38
C GLU A 809 4.75 15.17 27.60
N PRO A 810 5.49 14.03 27.57
CA PRO A 810 6.49 13.69 28.58
C PRO A 810 7.58 14.74 28.80
N ALA A 811 8.09 14.84 30.03
CA ALA A 811 9.32 15.59 30.32
C ALA A 811 10.61 14.84 29.93
N ASN A 812 10.56 13.50 29.89
CA ASN A 812 11.57 12.59 29.30
C ASN A 812 10.82 11.35 28.79
N ALA A 813 11.18 10.81 27.63
CA ALA A 813 10.34 9.83 26.93
C ALA A 813 10.37 8.39 27.50
N THR A 814 11.55 7.91 27.91
CA THR A 814 11.80 6.48 28.16
C THR A 814 10.90 5.87 29.24
N GLN A 815 10.18 4.80 28.87
CA GLN A 815 9.46 3.87 29.76
C GLN A 815 8.25 4.44 30.54
N LEU A 816 7.65 5.54 30.10
CA LEU A 816 6.40 6.04 30.71
C LEU A 816 5.20 5.14 30.39
N GLY A 817 4.57 4.57 31.42
CA GLY A 817 3.43 3.65 31.25
C GLY A 817 3.81 2.22 30.84
N ALA A 818 5.10 1.90 30.76
CA ALA A 818 5.63 0.56 30.46
C ALA A 818 5.24 -0.44 31.57
N ASP A 819 4.41 -1.44 31.25
CA ASP A 819 3.87 -2.46 32.18
C ASP A 819 3.16 -1.89 33.44
N GLN A 820 2.85 -0.59 33.48
CA GLN A 820 2.32 0.11 34.65
C GLN A 820 1.39 1.26 34.25
N HIS A 821 0.44 1.63 35.10
CA HIS A 821 -0.43 2.77 34.83
C HIS A 821 0.28 4.08 35.23
N VAL A 822 0.38 5.03 34.29
CA VAL A 822 0.89 6.38 34.51
C VAL A 822 -0.27 7.39 34.57
N LEU A 823 -0.22 8.32 35.51
CA LEU A 823 -1.16 9.45 35.57
C LEU A 823 -0.83 10.45 34.45
N LEU A 824 -1.62 10.48 33.38
CA LEU A 824 -1.41 11.39 32.26
C LEU A 824 -1.83 12.82 32.62
N ALA A 825 -3.05 12.98 33.13
CA ALA A 825 -3.64 14.26 33.50
C ALA A 825 -4.73 14.11 34.57
N ARG A 826 -5.15 15.24 35.13
CA ARG A 826 -6.35 15.38 35.94
C ARG A 826 -7.22 16.51 35.40
N LEU A 827 -8.51 16.31 35.37
CA LEU A 827 -9.51 17.37 35.20
C LEU A 827 -10.29 17.51 36.51
N ARG A 828 -10.67 18.73 36.84
CA ARG A 828 -11.57 19.01 37.95
C ARG A 828 -12.91 19.49 37.41
N LEU A 829 -13.95 18.70 37.62
CA LEU A 829 -15.33 19.10 37.37
C LEU A 829 -15.89 19.79 38.61
N ALA A 830 -16.57 20.92 38.40
CA ALA A 830 -17.27 21.63 39.45
C ALA A 830 -18.71 21.97 39.00
N PRO A 831 -19.71 21.85 39.88
CA PRO A 831 -21.06 22.31 39.57
C PRO A 831 -21.08 23.82 39.41
N GLY A 832 -21.66 24.31 38.32
CA GLY A 832 -21.86 25.74 38.07
C GLY A 832 -23.02 26.31 38.89
N GLU A 833 -22.98 27.63 39.10
CA GLU A 833 -23.97 28.34 39.94
C GLU A 833 -25.36 28.49 39.29
N ASN A 834 -25.53 28.09 38.02
CA ASN A 834 -26.78 28.23 37.26
C ASN A 834 -27.22 26.90 36.60
N ASP A 835 -26.55 25.81 36.94
CA ASP A 835 -26.73 24.48 36.33
C ASP A 835 -28.08 23.88 36.75
N ALA A 836 -28.71 23.09 35.87
CA ALA A 836 -30.09 22.63 36.07
C ALA A 836 -30.28 21.75 37.31
N GLY A 837 -29.24 20.99 37.68
CA GLY A 837 -29.29 20.00 38.77
C GLY A 837 -30.02 18.72 38.38
N VAL A 838 -29.85 17.68 39.19
CA VAL A 838 -30.52 16.39 38.98
C VAL A 838 -31.92 16.45 39.61
N PRO A 839 -33.02 16.37 38.84
CA PRO A 839 -34.31 16.85 39.33
C PRO A 839 -35.00 15.91 40.32
N ILE A 840 -35.44 16.45 41.47
CA ILE A 840 -36.17 15.70 42.51
C ILE A 840 -37.68 15.73 42.23
N ASN A 841 -38.18 14.67 41.58
CA ASN A 841 -39.61 14.51 41.32
C ASN A 841 -40.40 14.11 42.59
N LEU A 842 -40.83 15.11 43.36
CA LEU A 842 -41.68 14.95 44.55
C LEU A 842 -43.01 14.22 44.32
N ALA A 843 -43.51 14.12 43.07
CA ALA A 843 -44.75 13.41 42.78
C ALA A 843 -44.58 11.87 42.72
N GLN A 844 -43.33 11.38 42.68
CA GLN A 844 -43.04 9.95 42.70
C GLN A 844 -42.95 9.42 44.13
N GLN A 845 -43.75 8.39 44.44
CA GLN A 845 -43.75 7.70 45.74
C GLN A 845 -42.60 6.69 45.92
N SER A 846 -41.57 6.76 45.08
CA SER A 846 -40.33 5.99 45.22
C SER A 846 -39.25 6.85 45.91
N PRO A 847 -38.26 6.25 46.59
CA PRO A 847 -37.04 6.94 47.01
C PRO A 847 -36.36 7.73 45.88
N VAL A 848 -35.35 8.53 46.24
CA VAL A 848 -34.42 9.06 45.24
C VAL A 848 -33.66 7.89 44.61
N THR A 849 -33.61 7.87 43.27
CA THR A 849 -32.79 6.96 42.47
C THR A 849 -31.63 7.73 41.83
N PRO A 850 -30.51 7.07 41.49
CA PRO A 850 -29.48 7.69 40.67
C PRO A 850 -29.96 7.91 39.23
N VAL A 851 -29.11 8.57 38.43
CA VAL A 851 -29.25 8.67 36.97
C VAL A 851 -28.23 7.77 36.28
N ASP A 852 -28.72 6.81 35.49
CA ASP A 852 -27.93 5.89 34.67
C ASP A 852 -27.95 6.32 33.18
N PHE A 853 -26.91 6.18 32.34
CA PHE A 853 -25.46 6.20 32.62
C PHE A 853 -24.65 6.46 31.32
N GLU A 854 -24.53 7.71 30.85
CA GLU A 854 -23.58 8.10 29.78
C GLU A 854 -22.90 9.47 30.07
N TRP A 855 -22.95 9.96 31.31
CA TRP A 855 -22.63 11.35 31.67
C TRP A 855 -21.14 11.73 31.68
N LEU A 856 -20.23 10.76 31.48
CA LEU A 856 -18.79 10.97 31.34
C LEU A 856 -18.17 9.81 30.56
N SER A 857 -17.49 10.08 29.44
CA SER A 857 -16.84 9.08 28.60
C SER A 857 -15.56 9.59 27.93
N ILE A 858 -14.65 8.67 27.58
CA ILE A 858 -13.53 8.97 26.68
C ILE A 858 -14.03 8.81 25.25
N ASN A 859 -13.83 9.82 24.41
CA ASN A 859 -14.15 9.73 23.00
C ASN A 859 -13.04 8.99 22.26
N ALA A 860 -13.21 7.67 22.09
CA ALA A 860 -12.19 6.79 21.49
C ALA A 860 -11.81 7.21 20.06
N ALA A 861 -12.75 7.73 19.26
CA ALA A 861 -12.51 8.17 17.89
C ALA A 861 -11.77 9.53 17.78
N ALA A 862 -11.69 10.29 18.89
CA ALA A 862 -11.01 11.59 18.97
C ALA A 862 -9.81 11.59 19.94
N SER A 863 -9.39 10.41 20.41
CA SER A 863 -8.25 10.22 21.32
C SER A 863 -7.16 9.38 20.66
N SER A 864 -5.90 9.59 21.03
CA SER A 864 -4.75 8.87 20.49
C SER A 864 -3.59 8.78 21.49
N ILE A 865 -2.82 7.69 21.40
CA ILE A 865 -1.54 7.53 22.09
C ILE A 865 -0.49 7.16 21.05
N MET A 866 0.62 7.91 21.05
CA MET A 866 1.85 7.56 20.33
C MET A 866 2.89 7.07 21.33
N ALA A 867 3.69 6.08 20.93
CA ALA A 867 4.85 5.63 21.68
C ALA A 867 6.09 6.51 21.39
N ASP A 868 7.12 6.43 22.23
CA ASP A 868 8.40 7.12 22.03
C ASP A 868 9.24 6.58 20.87
N THR A 869 8.82 5.45 20.27
CA THR A 869 9.29 4.90 18.98
C THR A 869 8.74 5.65 17.76
N ALA A 870 7.84 6.63 17.95
CA ALA A 870 7.02 7.30 16.92
C ALA A 870 5.92 6.43 16.28
N GLU A 871 5.64 5.25 16.84
CA GLU A 871 4.56 4.37 16.43
C GLU A 871 3.22 4.79 17.05
N MET A 872 2.12 4.61 16.31
CA MET A 872 0.75 4.80 16.81
C MET A 872 0.27 3.54 17.52
N ALA A 873 -0.13 3.66 18.79
CA ALA A 873 -0.65 2.55 19.55
C ALA A 873 -2.15 2.32 19.25
N ALA A 874 -2.57 1.06 19.17
CA ALA A 874 -3.97 0.68 19.09
C ALA A 874 -4.67 1.04 20.41
N LEU A 875 -5.56 2.03 20.38
CA LEU A 875 -6.12 2.64 21.59
C LEU A 875 -7.32 1.86 22.13
N GLN A 876 -7.12 1.11 23.22
CA GLN A 876 -8.18 0.53 24.02
C GLN A 876 -8.66 1.54 25.08
N VAL A 877 -9.93 1.93 25.02
CA VAL A 877 -10.60 2.65 26.11
C VAL A 877 -11.22 1.63 27.06
N ALA A 878 -10.81 1.66 28.33
CA ALA A 878 -11.39 0.82 29.37
C ALA A 878 -12.83 1.27 29.71
N ASP A 879 -13.67 0.32 30.15
CA ASP A 879 -15.06 0.59 30.56
C ASP A 879 -15.14 1.75 31.56
N THR A 880 -16.10 2.66 31.33
CA THR A 880 -16.30 3.82 32.20
C THR A 880 -16.65 3.39 33.63
N PRO A 881 -16.05 3.99 34.69
CA PRO A 881 -16.29 3.54 36.06
C PRO A 881 -17.74 3.75 36.49
N SER A 882 -18.34 2.73 37.11
CA SER A 882 -19.73 2.71 37.61
C SER A 882 -19.96 3.60 38.85
N THR A 883 -19.81 4.91 38.64
CA THR A 883 -19.95 5.99 39.61
C THR A 883 -21.33 6.65 39.48
N ASN A 884 -22.29 6.24 40.31
CA ASN A 884 -23.68 6.70 40.22
C ASN A 884 -23.84 8.18 40.61
N LEU A 885 -24.46 9.00 39.75
CA LEU A 885 -24.80 10.38 40.08
C LEU A 885 -26.17 10.46 40.76
N TYR A 886 -26.22 11.10 41.93
CA TYR A 886 -27.42 11.36 42.71
C TYR A 886 -27.71 12.87 42.85
N PRO A 887 -28.99 13.28 42.97
CA PRO A 887 -29.33 14.61 43.45
C PRO A 887 -29.02 14.74 44.95
N VAL A 888 -28.88 15.97 45.43
CA VAL A 888 -28.71 16.22 46.88
C VAL A 888 -30.03 15.94 47.58
N LEU A 889 -30.11 14.78 48.26
CA LEU A 889 -31.31 14.27 48.94
C LEU A 889 -32.06 15.33 49.78
N PHE A 890 -31.31 16.25 50.37
CA PHE A 890 -31.80 17.25 51.31
C PHE A 890 -32.38 18.52 50.66
N ASP A 891 -32.11 18.78 49.37
CA ASP A 891 -32.75 19.85 48.58
C ASP A 891 -34.04 19.33 47.95
N LEU A 892 -34.99 18.97 48.83
CA LEU A 892 -36.31 18.44 48.44
C LEU A 892 -37.09 19.38 47.51
N SER A 893 -36.78 20.67 47.51
CA SER A 893 -37.43 21.69 46.70
C SER A 893 -36.76 21.99 45.35
N ASP A 894 -35.63 21.33 45.05
CA ASP A 894 -34.94 21.40 43.76
C ASP A 894 -34.50 22.86 43.43
N ASN A 895 -34.04 23.60 44.45
CA ASN A 895 -33.81 25.06 44.37
C ASN A 895 -32.33 25.50 44.34
N ASN A 896 -31.39 24.55 44.46
CA ASN A 896 -29.96 24.74 44.71
C ASN A 896 -29.64 25.28 46.13
N GLY A 897 -30.48 24.99 47.12
CA GLY A 897 -30.36 25.55 48.47
C GLY A 897 -31.25 24.96 49.56
N ILE A 898 -30.68 24.05 50.35
CA ILE A 898 -31.31 23.38 51.51
C ILE A 898 -31.72 24.42 52.55
N GLY A 899 -33.02 24.70 52.67
CA GLY A 899 -33.55 25.80 53.46
C GLY A 899 -34.99 25.60 53.92
N PHE A 900 -35.70 26.72 54.09
CA PHE A 900 -37.03 26.71 54.71
C PHE A 900 -38.11 26.06 53.84
N ASP A 901 -37.92 26.01 52.52
CA ASP A 901 -38.84 25.38 51.58
C ASP A 901 -38.72 23.85 51.65
N ASP A 902 -37.50 23.30 51.72
CA ASP A 902 -37.24 21.87 51.98
C ASP A 902 -37.74 21.45 53.35
N LEU A 903 -37.52 22.27 54.37
CA LEU A 903 -38.06 22.05 55.71
C LEU A 903 -39.60 22.09 55.71
N ALA A 904 -40.24 22.86 54.81
CA ALA A 904 -41.69 22.86 54.67
C ALA A 904 -42.21 21.58 53.99
N ILE A 905 -41.52 21.07 52.96
CA ILE A 905 -41.81 19.78 52.31
C ILE A 905 -41.62 18.64 53.31
N PHE A 906 -40.49 18.61 54.02
CA PHE A 906 -40.20 17.68 55.10
C PHE A 906 -41.28 17.72 56.20
N THR A 907 -41.70 18.92 56.62
CA THR A 907 -42.78 19.10 57.61
C THR A 907 -44.13 18.61 57.09
N ALA A 908 -44.38 18.65 55.78
CA ALA A 908 -45.57 18.04 55.18
C ALA A 908 -45.53 16.50 55.24
N ALA A 909 -44.35 15.88 55.23
CA ALA A 909 -44.16 14.44 55.39
C ALA A 909 -44.00 13.98 56.87
N PHE A 910 -43.62 14.87 57.78
CA PHE A 910 -43.19 14.52 59.14
C PHE A 910 -44.24 13.72 59.96
N LEU A 911 -43.76 12.65 60.61
CA LEU A 911 -44.52 11.63 61.34
C LEU A 911 -45.51 10.83 60.48
N ARG A 912 -45.15 10.56 59.21
CA ARG A 912 -45.90 9.71 58.28
C ARG A 912 -45.05 8.55 57.76
N GLN A 913 -45.71 7.54 57.22
CA GLN A 913 -45.06 6.41 56.53
C GLN A 913 -44.81 6.74 55.06
N VAL A 914 -43.81 6.10 54.46
CA VAL A 914 -43.65 6.11 52.99
C VAL A 914 -44.93 5.60 52.33
N GLY A 915 -45.47 6.39 51.40
CA GLY A 915 -46.74 6.12 50.72
C GLY A 915 -47.97 6.83 51.30
N ASP A 916 -47.92 7.36 52.54
CA ASP A 916 -49.02 8.18 53.09
C ASP A 916 -49.25 9.46 52.27
N VAL A 917 -48.16 10.08 51.80
CA VAL A 917 -48.13 11.22 50.87
C VAL A 917 -46.88 11.16 49.97
N PRO A 918 -46.86 11.84 48.79
CA PRO A 918 -45.72 11.79 47.86
C PRO A 918 -44.39 12.24 48.48
N GLU A 919 -44.42 13.31 49.28
CA GLU A 919 -43.24 13.91 49.91
C GLU A 919 -42.53 12.94 50.88
N ALA A 920 -43.25 11.96 51.41
CA ALA A 920 -42.72 11.02 52.39
C ALA A 920 -41.65 10.08 51.82
N ALA A 921 -41.77 9.68 50.54
CA ALA A 921 -40.79 8.81 49.90
C ALA A 921 -39.45 9.51 49.62
N LYS A 922 -39.43 10.85 49.57
CA LYS A 922 -38.21 11.65 49.39
C LYS A 922 -37.63 12.15 50.71
N SER A 923 -38.48 12.35 51.72
CA SER A 923 -38.09 12.82 53.07
C SER A 923 -37.65 11.71 54.04
N ASP A 924 -37.82 10.44 53.66
CA ASP A 924 -37.32 9.25 54.37
C ASP A 924 -35.82 9.06 54.04
N PHE A 925 -34.98 9.93 54.60
CA PHE A 925 -33.56 10.01 54.28
C PHE A 925 -32.78 8.80 54.79
N ASN A 926 -33.22 8.17 55.89
CA ASN A 926 -32.61 6.95 56.41
C ASN A 926 -33.16 5.65 55.79
N GLN A 927 -34.23 5.75 54.98
CA GLN A 927 -34.95 4.63 54.36
C GLN A 927 -35.53 3.61 55.38
N ASP A 928 -35.93 4.07 56.58
CA ASP A 928 -36.60 3.24 57.59
C ASP A 928 -38.10 3.03 57.34
N GLY A 929 -38.66 3.75 56.35
CA GLY A 929 -40.07 3.74 55.97
C GLY A 929 -40.92 4.78 56.70
N SER A 930 -40.33 5.60 57.57
CA SER A 930 -41.05 6.52 58.46
C SER A 930 -40.35 7.87 58.58
N VAL A 931 -40.89 8.94 58.00
CA VAL A 931 -40.28 10.28 58.09
C VAL A 931 -40.39 10.80 59.52
N ASN A 932 -39.27 10.80 60.26
CA ASN A 932 -39.26 10.97 61.71
C ASN A 932 -38.14 11.90 62.22
N PHE A 933 -37.91 11.91 63.54
CA PHE A 933 -36.86 12.74 64.14
C PHE A 933 -35.44 12.33 63.71
N SER A 934 -35.27 11.09 63.24
CA SER A 934 -34.01 10.59 62.67
C SER A 934 -33.66 11.33 61.38
N ASP A 935 -34.60 11.45 60.45
CA ASP A 935 -34.42 12.16 59.17
C ASP A 935 -34.21 13.66 59.38
N LEU A 936 -34.93 14.25 60.34
CA LEU A 936 -34.72 15.65 60.74
C LEU A 936 -33.29 15.87 61.29
N ALA A 937 -32.72 14.87 61.96
CA ALA A 937 -31.33 14.91 62.42
C ALA A 937 -30.30 14.73 61.29
N LEU A 938 -30.67 14.13 60.15
CA LEU A 938 -29.85 14.07 58.93
C LEU A 938 -29.94 15.35 58.08
N LEU A 939 -31.11 16.00 58.07
CA LEU A 939 -31.30 17.31 57.43
C LEU A 939 -30.54 18.42 58.16
N THR A 940 -30.49 18.37 59.49
CA THR A 940 -29.99 19.48 60.34
C THR A 940 -28.53 19.89 60.06
N PRO A 941 -27.54 19.00 59.89
CA PRO A 941 -26.16 19.37 59.52
C PRO A 941 -26.04 20.05 58.15
N ASN A 942 -26.99 19.78 57.25
CA ASN A 942 -26.97 20.30 55.88
C ASN A 942 -27.85 21.54 55.68
N PHE A 943 -28.60 21.94 56.70
CA PHE A 943 -29.50 23.08 56.65
C PHE A 943 -28.75 24.42 56.45
N LEU A 944 -29.25 25.24 55.52
CA LEU A 944 -28.64 26.47 55.00
C LEU A 944 -27.37 26.27 54.13
N LYS A 945 -27.01 25.04 53.74
CA LYS A 945 -26.05 24.82 52.64
C LYS A 945 -26.71 25.13 51.30
N ARG A 946 -25.91 25.57 50.33
CA ARG A 946 -26.33 25.93 48.96
C ARG A 946 -25.32 25.40 47.96
N ARG A 947 -25.73 25.13 46.72
CA ARG A 947 -24.83 24.67 45.67
C ARG A 947 -23.76 25.73 45.39
N GLY A 948 -22.55 25.26 45.11
CA GLY A 948 -21.40 26.10 44.76
C GLY A 948 -20.08 25.36 44.97
N PRO A 949 -18.98 25.79 44.32
CA PRO A 949 -17.70 25.07 44.34
C PRO A 949 -17.16 24.78 45.74
N GLY A 950 -16.86 23.51 46.02
CA GLY A 950 -16.36 23.07 47.33
C GLY A 950 -17.41 22.94 48.44
N THR A 951 -18.71 23.02 48.13
CA THR A 951 -19.76 22.66 49.09
C THR A 951 -19.72 21.17 49.37
N VAL A 952 -19.79 20.79 50.65
CA VAL A 952 -19.80 19.38 51.08
C VAL A 952 -21.08 19.08 51.83
N ILE A 953 -21.86 18.13 51.30
CA ILE A 953 -23.03 17.55 51.98
C ILE A 953 -22.57 16.41 52.89
N GLU A 954 -23.08 16.41 54.12
CA GLU A 954 -22.80 15.40 55.13
C GLU A 954 -23.86 14.30 55.05
N TYR A 955 -23.49 13.18 54.41
CA TYR A 955 -24.32 11.97 54.37
C TYR A 955 -23.91 11.00 55.48
N PRO A 956 -24.85 10.23 56.07
CA PRO A 956 -24.52 9.14 56.98
C PRO A 956 -23.95 7.92 56.21
N ASP A 957 -23.19 7.08 56.91
CA ASP A 957 -22.54 5.89 56.33
C ASP A 957 -23.52 5.01 55.55
N GLY A 958 -23.27 4.82 54.25
CA GLY A 958 -24.02 3.92 53.38
C GLY A 958 -25.20 4.52 52.62
N ILE A 959 -25.50 5.82 52.77
CA ILE A 959 -26.57 6.54 52.05
C ILE A 959 -25.94 7.52 51.05
N PRO A 960 -26.46 7.68 49.82
CA PRO A 960 -27.68 7.09 49.25
C PRO A 960 -27.59 5.60 48.85
N ALA A 961 -26.40 4.99 48.85
CA ALA A 961 -26.13 3.65 48.33
C ALA A 961 -26.78 2.44 49.07
N ALA A 962 -27.84 2.66 49.85
CA ALA A 962 -28.56 1.62 50.56
C ALA A 962 -29.42 0.80 49.57
N SER A 963 -29.23 -0.52 49.55
CA SER A 963 -30.06 -1.41 48.72
C SER A 963 -31.48 -1.52 49.31
N PRO A 964 -32.56 -1.36 48.51
CA PRO A 964 -33.95 -1.23 49.00
C PRO A 964 -34.60 -2.58 49.38
N ASN A 965 -33.86 -3.46 50.05
CA ASN A 965 -34.19 -4.88 50.19
C ASN A 965 -34.20 -5.38 51.65
N VAL A 966 -34.62 -4.53 52.59
CA VAL A 966 -34.92 -4.91 53.98
C VAL A 966 -36.39 -4.60 54.27
N SER A 967 -37.21 -5.65 54.47
CA SER A 967 -38.63 -5.49 54.81
C SER A 967 -38.81 -5.19 56.30
N PRO A 968 -39.68 -4.24 56.69
CA PRO A 968 -39.81 -3.82 58.09
C PRO A 968 -40.41 -4.91 58.98
N ALA A 969 -39.70 -5.25 60.06
CA ALA A 969 -40.19 -6.19 61.07
C ALA A 969 -41.20 -5.50 62.02
N PRO A 970 -42.36 -6.10 62.33
CA PRO A 970 -43.34 -5.50 63.22
C PRO A 970 -42.86 -5.49 64.68
N PRO A 971 -43.24 -4.46 65.48
CA PRO A 971 -42.69 -4.27 66.82
C PRO A 971 -43.12 -5.37 67.80
N GLN A 972 -42.17 -5.81 68.65
CA GLN A 972 -42.44 -6.59 69.85
C GLN A 972 -42.23 -5.73 71.11
N PRO A 973 -43.07 -5.86 72.15
CA PRO A 973 -42.95 -5.06 73.37
C PRO A 973 -41.99 -5.69 74.39
N THR A 974 -41.60 -4.88 75.38
CA THR A 974 -40.77 -5.20 76.58
C THR A 974 -39.28 -5.53 76.30
N GLU A 975 -38.32 -5.13 77.14
CA GLU A 975 -38.40 -4.50 78.47
C GLU A 975 -37.28 -3.45 78.69
N THR A 976 -37.48 -2.53 79.65
CA THR A 976 -36.55 -1.41 79.93
C THR A 976 -35.34 -1.80 80.78
N PRO A 977 -34.25 -1.00 80.78
CA PRO A 977 -34.09 -0.12 81.95
C PRO A 977 -33.69 1.35 81.63
N PHE A 978 -34.19 2.28 82.45
CA PHE A 978 -33.83 3.71 82.44
C PHE A 978 -32.51 4.01 83.17
N ILE A 979 -31.61 4.80 82.56
CA ILE A 979 -30.83 5.91 83.17
C ILE A 979 -30.52 6.90 82.00
N SER A 980 -31.25 7.99 81.73
CA SER A 980 -31.51 9.23 82.48
C SER A 980 -30.29 10.16 82.64
N HIS A 981 -30.25 11.30 81.92
CA HIS A 981 -30.18 12.67 82.47
C HIS A 981 -30.25 13.74 81.35
N GLY A 982 -30.57 14.99 81.72
CA GLY A 982 -31.12 16.04 80.85
C GLY A 982 -30.15 16.99 80.11
N PRO A 983 -30.66 18.11 79.53
CA PRO A 983 -30.06 18.76 78.36
C PRO A 983 -29.51 20.19 78.57
N ALA A 984 -28.71 20.66 77.59
CA ALA A 984 -28.44 22.08 77.29
C ALA A 984 -27.79 22.23 75.89
N LEU A 985 -27.79 23.38 75.20
CA LEU A 985 -28.86 24.34 74.85
C LEU A 985 -28.25 25.42 73.90
N PHE A 986 -28.86 25.67 72.72
CA PHE A 986 -28.91 26.96 71.97
C PHE A 986 -27.68 27.62 71.30
N ALA A 987 -27.97 28.14 70.09
CA ALA A 987 -27.48 29.37 69.41
C ALA A 987 -25.98 29.52 69.03
N ALA A 988 -25.54 29.86 67.80
CA ALA A 988 -26.05 30.66 66.66
C ALA A 988 -25.62 32.16 66.63
N VAL A 989 -25.67 32.75 65.43
CA VAL A 989 -25.14 34.08 65.00
C VAL A 989 -23.60 34.09 64.79
N ALA A 990 -22.98 34.24 63.61
CA ALA A 990 -23.26 34.80 62.25
C ALA A 990 -22.66 36.21 61.99
N VAL A 991 -22.84 36.73 60.76
CA VAL A 991 -22.47 38.06 60.20
C VAL A 991 -21.10 38.16 59.48
N GLU A 992 -21.15 38.10 58.14
CA GLU A 992 -20.74 39.12 57.13
C GLU A 992 -19.47 40.01 57.31
N ALA A 993 -18.81 40.55 56.27
CA ALA A 993 -18.71 40.33 54.81
C ALA A 993 -17.74 41.40 54.21
N THR A 994 -17.55 41.43 52.86
CA THR A 994 -17.04 42.57 52.03
C THR A 994 -15.55 42.98 52.22
N ASP A 995 -14.78 43.48 51.24
CA ASP A 995 -15.03 43.80 49.80
C ASP A 995 -13.72 43.91 48.95
N ALA A 996 -13.90 44.02 47.62
CA ALA A 996 -13.21 44.90 46.67
C ALA A 996 -11.67 44.94 46.47
N SER A 997 -11.23 44.26 45.41
CA SER A 997 -10.73 44.88 44.15
C SER A 997 -9.26 45.30 43.89
N ASN A 998 -8.85 45.04 42.64
CA ASN A 998 -8.12 45.91 41.69
C ASN A 998 -6.57 46.04 41.60
N SER A 999 -6.11 45.68 40.38
CA SER A 999 -5.37 46.50 39.38
C SER A 999 -3.83 46.52 39.26
N GLU A 1000 -3.40 46.07 38.08
CA GLU A 1000 -2.43 46.71 37.14
C GLU A 1000 -0.90 46.69 37.41
N SER A 1001 -0.24 45.75 36.72
CA SER A 1001 0.87 45.96 35.75
C SER A 1001 1.80 47.19 35.81
N ALA A 1002 3.12 46.93 35.65
CA ALA A 1002 3.94 47.56 34.60
C ALA A 1002 5.29 46.85 34.37
N THR A 1003 5.76 46.88 33.11
CA THR A 1003 7.02 46.33 32.59
C THR A 1003 8.26 47.19 32.89
N SER A 1004 9.48 46.60 32.82
CA SER A 1004 10.63 47.16 32.08
C SER A 1004 11.81 46.18 32.00
N SER A 1005 12.81 46.46 31.16
CA SER A 1005 13.87 45.55 30.71
C SER A 1005 15.30 46.02 31.01
N GLY A 1006 16.28 45.10 31.01
CA GLY A 1006 17.55 45.34 30.31
C GLY A 1006 18.89 45.15 31.05
N ASN A 1007 19.75 44.34 30.43
CA ASN A 1007 21.20 44.51 30.21
C ASN A 1007 22.30 44.25 31.29
N THR A 1008 22.95 43.08 31.10
CA THR A 1008 24.40 42.84 30.82
C THR A 1008 25.55 43.06 31.85
N GLU A 1009 26.50 42.11 31.76
CA GLU A 1009 27.97 42.17 32.04
C GLU A 1009 28.57 41.98 33.47
N SER A 1010 28.96 40.72 33.74
CA SER A 1010 30.31 40.22 34.14
C SER A 1010 31.28 41.01 35.05
N VAL A 1011 31.86 40.30 36.05
CA VAL A 1011 33.33 40.05 36.29
C VAL A 1011 33.53 39.31 37.65
N SER A 1012 34.74 38.82 37.96
CA SER A 1012 35.04 37.64 38.81
C SER A 1012 35.83 37.90 40.14
N THR A 1013 36.39 36.81 40.72
CA THR A 1013 37.25 36.63 41.93
C THR A 1013 36.53 36.15 43.21
N ALA A 1014 37.05 35.24 44.07
CA ALA A 1014 38.14 34.22 44.05
C ALA A 1014 37.91 33.24 45.28
N ALA A 1015 38.74 32.30 45.78
CA ALA A 1015 40.14 31.86 45.57
C ALA A 1015 40.40 30.45 46.21
N ASP A 1016 41.53 29.81 45.86
CA ASP A 1016 42.35 28.83 46.68
C ASP A 1016 41.76 27.43 47.05
N THR A 1017 42.49 26.30 47.22
CA THR A 1017 43.94 25.97 47.30
C THR A 1017 44.32 24.64 46.58
N GLY A 1018 45.61 24.42 46.21
CA GLY A 1018 46.18 23.12 45.73
C GLY A 1018 46.67 22.17 46.86
N PRO A 1019 47.62 21.19 46.66
CA PRO A 1019 48.59 21.05 45.54
C PRO A 1019 48.98 19.61 45.00
N GLU A 1020 49.75 19.58 43.88
CA GLU A 1020 50.82 18.61 43.43
C GLU A 1020 50.59 17.09 43.14
N ALA A 1021 51.40 16.33 42.35
CA ALA A 1021 52.16 16.57 41.06
C ALA A 1021 52.99 15.33 40.55
N THR A 1022 53.35 15.31 39.22
CA THR A 1022 54.44 14.53 38.50
C THR A 1022 54.22 13.02 38.16
N VAL A 1023 54.49 12.37 36.99
CA VAL A 1023 54.94 12.66 35.56
C VAL A 1023 56.32 12.05 35.08
N PHE A 1024 56.37 11.55 33.81
CA PHE A 1024 57.52 11.25 32.86
C PHE A 1024 57.88 9.79 32.41
N TYR A 1025 57.64 9.46 31.11
CA TYR A 1025 58.58 9.13 29.97
C TYR A 1025 59.97 8.42 30.19
N VAL A 1026 60.67 7.62 29.33
CA VAL A 1026 60.60 6.87 27.99
C VAL A 1026 61.97 6.09 27.80
N PRO A 1027 62.44 5.49 26.64
CA PRO A 1027 61.92 4.72 25.47
C PRO A 1027 62.71 3.38 25.14
N GLY A 1028 62.50 2.73 23.96
CA GLY A 1028 63.62 2.20 23.12
C GLY A 1028 63.55 0.80 22.41
N GLU A 1029 63.54 0.80 21.05
CA GLU A 1029 64.25 -0.09 20.04
C GLU A 1029 64.11 -1.66 20.10
N THR A 1030 64.29 -2.54 19.07
CA THR A 1030 64.52 -2.62 17.57
C THR A 1030 64.19 -4.08 17.10
N GLY A 1031 64.22 -4.58 15.84
CA GLY A 1031 64.53 -4.12 14.46
C GLY A 1031 64.67 -5.33 13.45
N ALA A 1032 64.96 -5.09 12.14
CA ALA A 1032 65.13 -6.05 10.99
C ALA A 1032 63.84 -6.78 10.48
N SER A 1033 63.46 -6.91 9.18
CA SER A 1033 64.09 -7.18 7.83
C SER A 1033 64.25 -8.69 7.50
N GLU A 1034 64.17 -9.22 6.27
CA GLU A 1034 64.35 -8.70 4.88
C GLU A 1034 63.64 -9.59 3.79
N ASP A 1035 63.86 -9.37 2.47
CA ASP A 1035 63.20 -10.01 1.29
C ASP A 1035 63.57 -11.51 0.97
N GLY A 1036 62.89 -12.19 0.00
CA GLY A 1036 63.20 -13.62 -0.29
C GLY A 1036 62.66 -14.41 -1.53
N VAL A 1037 62.19 -13.78 -2.61
CA VAL A 1037 61.99 -14.29 -4.01
C VAL A 1037 62.27 -15.80 -4.41
N ALA A 1038 61.21 -16.49 -4.86
CA ALA A 1038 61.05 -17.44 -6.01
C ALA A 1038 61.58 -18.92 -6.08
N ALA A 1039 60.83 -19.70 -6.89
CA ALA A 1039 61.28 -20.62 -7.98
C ALA A 1039 61.18 -22.18 -7.89
N SER A 1040 60.13 -22.70 -8.56
CA SER A 1040 60.20 -23.66 -9.69
C SER A 1040 60.06 -25.19 -9.50
N ASN A 1041 59.49 -25.81 -10.55
CA ASN A 1041 59.62 -27.21 -11.01
C ASN A 1041 58.90 -28.33 -10.21
N SER A 1042 58.33 -29.38 -10.84
CA SER A 1042 58.20 -29.71 -12.28
C SER A 1042 57.21 -30.86 -12.55
N ALA A 1043 56.72 -30.94 -13.80
CA ALA A 1043 56.36 -32.16 -14.55
C ALA A 1043 55.07 -32.93 -14.15
N ALA A 1044 54.40 -33.66 -15.05
CA ALA A 1044 54.36 -33.62 -16.53
C ALA A 1044 53.25 -34.55 -17.10
N ASN A 1045 53.06 -34.46 -18.42
CA ASN A 1045 52.50 -35.46 -19.36
C ASN A 1045 51.00 -35.79 -19.35
N ASP A 1046 50.47 -35.77 -20.59
CA ASP A 1046 49.63 -36.80 -21.25
C ASP A 1046 48.25 -37.19 -20.68
N SER A 1047 47.25 -37.51 -21.51
CA SER A 1047 47.06 -37.34 -22.97
C SER A 1047 45.67 -37.83 -23.36
N ASP A 1048 45.10 -37.32 -24.46
CA ASP A 1048 44.09 -38.00 -25.28
C ASP A 1048 42.72 -38.32 -24.62
N SER A 1049 41.62 -38.55 -25.36
CA SER A 1049 41.23 -38.11 -26.72
C SER A 1049 39.76 -38.51 -26.98
N GLN A 1050 39.12 -37.88 -27.98
CA GLN A 1050 37.92 -38.34 -28.72
C GLN A 1050 36.60 -38.45 -27.91
N SER A 1051 35.45 -37.86 -28.26
CA SER A 1051 34.74 -37.55 -29.53
C SER A 1051 33.86 -38.68 -30.08
N GLU A 1052 32.53 -38.48 -30.00
CA GLU A 1052 31.44 -38.88 -30.92
C GLU A 1052 30.13 -38.37 -30.26
N GLU A 1053 29.39 -37.42 -30.82
CA GLU A 1053 28.46 -37.46 -31.97
C GLU A 1053 27.08 -38.09 -31.71
N ALA A 1054 26.02 -37.30 -31.97
CA ALA A 1054 24.66 -37.69 -32.39
C ALA A 1054 23.73 -38.46 -31.40
N SER A 1055 22.39 -38.37 -31.50
CA SER A 1055 21.50 -37.33 -32.06
C SER A 1055 20.00 -37.61 -31.72
N TYR A 1056 19.18 -36.55 -31.77
CA TYR A 1056 17.78 -36.53 -32.25
C TYR A 1056 16.66 -37.40 -31.58
N ILE A 1057 15.78 -36.67 -30.86
CA ILE A 1057 14.36 -36.37 -31.21
C ILE A 1057 13.17 -37.28 -30.78
N ASP A 1058 12.08 -36.57 -30.50
CA ASP A 1058 10.63 -36.89 -30.43
C ASP A 1058 10.03 -37.94 -29.45
N ALA A 1059 9.36 -37.39 -28.43
CA ALA A 1059 7.90 -37.47 -28.19
C ALA A 1059 7.20 -38.81 -27.88
N VAL A 1060 6.17 -38.72 -27.02
CA VAL A 1060 4.75 -38.90 -27.41
C VAL A 1060 3.85 -38.42 -26.27
N ASP A 1061 2.84 -37.62 -26.62
CA ASP A 1061 1.75 -37.16 -25.75
C ASP A 1061 0.50 -38.05 -25.95
N ALA A 1062 -0.22 -38.42 -24.88
CA ALA A 1062 -1.57 -39.02 -24.95
C ALA A 1062 -2.31 -39.23 -23.60
N ALA A 1063 -3.61 -38.89 -23.63
CA ALA A 1063 -4.75 -39.60 -23.01
C ALA A 1063 -5.10 -39.39 -21.53
N LEU A 1064 -5.94 -38.36 -21.29
CA LEU A 1064 -7.09 -38.44 -20.38
C LEU A 1064 -8.18 -39.40 -20.91
N VAL A 1065 -8.93 -40.07 -20.00
CA VAL A 1065 -10.41 -40.33 -20.01
C VAL A 1065 -10.78 -41.48 -19.04
N ASP A 1066 -11.74 -41.20 -18.14
CA ASP A 1066 -12.70 -42.06 -17.39
C ASP A 1066 -12.31 -43.51 -16.95
N LEU A 1067 -12.60 -43.93 -15.71
CA LEU A 1067 -13.97 -44.23 -15.23
C LEU A 1067 -14.11 -44.39 -13.70
N ASP A 1068 -15.31 -44.05 -13.18
CA ASP A 1068 -16.02 -44.56 -11.99
C ASP A 1068 -15.23 -45.00 -10.73
N ILE A 1069 -15.35 -44.24 -9.62
CA ILE A 1069 -16.43 -44.37 -8.61
C ILE A 1069 -16.54 -43.11 -7.74
#